data_AF-A0A4R8DM60-F1
#
_entry.id   AF-A0A4R8DM60-F1
#
_cell.length_a   1.000
_cell.length_b   1.000
_cell.length_c   1.000
_cell.angle_alpha   90.00
_cell.angle_beta   90.00
_cell.angle_gamma   90.00
#
_symmetry.space_group_name_H-M   'P 1'
#
loop_
_entity.id
_entity.type
_entity.pdbx_description
1 polymer ?
#
loop_
_entity_poly.entity_id
_entity_poly.type
_entity_poly.pdbx_seq_one_letter_code
_entity_poly.pdbx_strand_id
1 'polypeptide(L)'
;MSPKTIFRRVGFVLAGLLPALACLADDIPSDGRPYSFRFGSWESWVLLVMLILVAMLAGSLILKYQVGRLRESWQEHKSKDKGLRIRELMTGLSKEQIGRILKARQVREHRRSRLPMYLLILVLMMRGREAFGQDSKPGAGTLLSHTGVLVTVILLMVPVLLGILVLAFKARRTARAQQDADKLDSAEDLAEFLETSASDDMDSELAARKAALEYQLSPSELAGDRAAVDDRGLLRVDPRVITPVVARKRKAPLRPEVDAGLSRMILWYLGSAAFWLLLGTSVGEYLGIKFVAPDADHLSWLSFGRLRPVHTNMVFWGWASLGMLGLGNYIVPRVSNTPLASLKLGWWSLWLINAQVLLGTLCLMGGINNGGGEYREYIWPVQLLFAIALTLTLTNFLRTIAKRKTGEIYLSNWYIVSALMYLIVISLVAYLPFWQDGLGETIVQGYYMHQAVGMWFMLFTLGIVYYFLPQQLNRPIYSYSLGILAFWTQILFYTTIGTHHFVFSAIPWWLQTIAIVGSVGMIIPVVAGTTNFLMTFRGGWYKLRDSYTLPFFLTGVIFYFTGSMQGTAEAFRGTNLMWHFTDFTVAHSHLTMYGIISFLIWAASYALVPRLTRQEAPQLTIGAHFWLALLGLLFYTVPLMYGATLKGFLWMSGKPFIEGVVFMGPYWLWRAIGGSMMWLSHLFFAYNMYRMIRPVKEVDVREEAIRRLEKAAGISVAE
;
A
#
# COMPACT_ATOMS: atom_id res chain seq x y z
N MET A 1 24.52 23.69 20.53
CA MET A 1 24.61 22.66 21.60
C MET A 1 24.96 21.31 20.96
N SER A 2 25.71 20.44 21.64
CA SER A 2 26.03 19.11 21.09
C SER A 2 24.82 18.16 21.17
N PRO A 3 24.74 17.12 20.30
CA PRO A 3 23.72 16.08 20.41
C PRO A 3 23.73 15.39 21.78
N LYS A 4 24.92 15.13 22.35
CA LYS A 4 25.07 14.58 23.71
C LYS A 4 24.42 15.48 24.78
N THR A 5 24.54 16.80 24.65
CA THR A 5 23.93 17.76 25.59
C THR A 5 22.41 17.76 25.51
N ILE A 6 21.84 17.57 24.31
CA ILE A 6 20.39 17.47 24.11
C ILE A 6 19.88 16.13 24.64
N PHE A 7 20.52 15.01 24.26
CA PHE A 7 20.16 13.67 24.75
C PHE A 7 20.26 13.57 26.28
N ARG A 8 21.27 14.17 26.91
CA ARG A 8 21.42 14.17 28.38
C ARG A 8 20.35 15.01 29.09
N ARG A 9 19.80 16.06 28.46
CA ARG A 9 18.68 16.85 29.01
C ARG A 9 17.32 16.18 28.79
N VAL A 10 17.07 15.65 27.59
CA VAL A 10 15.84 14.87 27.30
C VAL A 10 15.81 13.59 28.14
N GLY A 11 16.95 12.92 28.31
CA GLY A 11 17.11 11.79 29.22
C GLY A 11 16.87 12.14 30.69
N PHE A 12 17.22 13.36 31.13
CA PHE A 12 16.90 13.82 32.49
C PHE A 12 15.39 14.02 32.70
N VAL A 13 14.70 14.57 31.70
CA VAL A 13 13.22 14.71 31.71
C VAL A 13 12.54 13.35 31.70
N LEU A 14 13.01 12.40 30.88
CA LEU A 14 12.49 11.03 30.86
C LEU A 14 12.81 10.24 32.14
N ALA A 15 13.97 10.45 32.75
CA ALA A 15 14.32 9.85 34.04
C ALA A 15 13.42 10.37 35.18
N GLY A 16 13.05 11.66 35.15
CA GLY A 16 12.07 12.24 36.07
C GLY A 16 10.63 11.74 35.89
N LEU A 17 10.31 11.10 34.76
CA LEU A 17 8.99 10.53 34.46
C LEU A 17 8.85 9.05 34.86
N LEU A 18 9.97 8.34 35.07
CA LEU A 18 9.93 6.92 35.49
C LEU A 18 9.30 6.70 36.88
N PRO A 19 9.53 7.53 37.91
CA PRO A 19 8.81 7.41 39.19
C PRO A 19 7.30 7.60 39.04
N ALA A 20 6.86 8.52 38.18
CA ALA A 20 5.44 8.77 37.93
C ALA A 20 4.72 7.60 37.23
N LEU A 21 5.46 6.73 36.53
CA LEU A 21 4.94 5.47 35.98
C LEU A 21 4.90 4.34 37.03
N ALA A 22 5.68 4.41 38.12
CA ALA A 22 5.66 3.41 39.18
C ALA A 22 4.44 3.57 40.10
N CYS A 23 4.01 4.80 40.40
CA CYS A 23 2.83 5.09 41.22
C CYS A 23 1.47 4.77 40.54
N LEU A 24 1.47 3.98 39.46
CA LEU A 24 0.27 3.49 38.77
C LEU A 24 -0.03 2.00 39.05
N ALA A 25 0.72 1.36 39.95
CA ALA A 25 0.64 -0.07 40.22
C ALA A 25 -0.09 -0.45 41.53
N ASP A 26 -0.10 0.43 42.53
CA ASP A 26 -0.56 0.12 43.89
C ASP A 26 -2.02 0.52 44.14
N ASP A 27 -2.95 -0.31 43.64
CA ASP A 27 -4.32 -0.37 44.18
C ASP A 27 -4.96 -1.73 43.83
N ILE A 28 -5.26 -2.56 44.83
CA ILE A 28 -5.88 -3.89 44.66
C ILE A 28 -7.19 -3.97 45.47
N PRO A 29 -8.35 -3.66 44.86
CA PRO A 29 -9.66 -3.88 45.48
C PRO A 29 -9.99 -5.37 45.57
N SER A 30 -10.54 -5.80 46.70
CA SER A 30 -10.91 -7.20 46.98
C SER A 30 -12.34 -7.57 46.54
N ASP A 31 -13.05 -6.70 45.82
CA ASP A 31 -14.51 -6.79 45.56
C ASP A 31 -14.90 -7.39 44.20
N GLY A 32 -13.95 -8.00 43.47
CA GLY A 32 -14.24 -8.88 42.33
C GLY A 32 -14.74 -8.19 41.05
N ARG A 33 -14.65 -6.86 40.95
CA ARG A 33 -15.06 -6.11 39.74
C ARG A 33 -14.02 -6.22 38.62
N PRO A 34 -14.42 -6.32 37.34
CA PRO A 34 -13.48 -6.41 36.22
C PRO A 34 -12.69 -5.12 36.02
N TYR A 35 -11.43 -5.27 35.59
CA TYR A 35 -10.41 -4.23 35.56
C TYR A 35 -10.72 -3.09 34.56
N SER A 36 -11.36 -2.01 35.02
CA SER A 36 -11.60 -0.82 34.20
C SER A 36 -10.34 0.04 34.12
N PHE A 37 -9.69 0.12 32.96
CA PHE A 37 -8.49 0.95 32.73
C PHE A 37 -8.86 2.45 32.79
N ARG A 38 -8.69 3.08 33.96
CA ARG A 38 -9.12 4.48 34.22
C ARG A 38 -7.93 5.44 34.19
N PHE A 39 -7.87 6.31 33.18
CA PHE A 39 -7.04 7.52 33.23
C PHE A 39 -7.69 8.55 34.19
N GLY A 40 -7.59 8.30 35.49
CA GLY A 40 -8.44 8.96 36.49
C GLY A 40 -8.10 10.42 36.80
N SER A 41 -6.82 10.80 36.74
CA SER A 41 -6.37 12.08 37.31
C SER A 41 -6.21 13.21 36.29
N TRP A 42 -6.43 14.44 36.75
CA TRP A 42 -6.09 15.66 36.01
C TRP A 42 -4.59 15.72 35.67
N GLU A 43 -3.71 15.20 36.54
CA GLU A 43 -2.27 15.14 36.25
C GLU A 43 -1.99 14.26 35.03
N SER A 44 -2.73 13.17 34.84
CA SER A 44 -2.59 12.29 33.65
C SER A 44 -2.85 13.06 32.34
N TRP A 45 -3.83 13.98 32.34
CA TRP A 45 -4.10 14.87 31.21
C TRP A 45 -3.00 15.91 31.02
N VAL A 46 -2.56 16.57 32.10
CA VAL A 46 -1.44 17.53 32.04
C VAL A 46 -0.18 16.84 31.53
N LEU A 47 0.10 15.62 31.96
CA LEU A 47 1.23 14.81 31.52
C LEU A 47 1.12 14.47 30.02
N LEU A 48 -0.04 14.01 29.56
CA LEU A 48 -0.28 13.66 28.15
C LEU A 48 -0.16 14.90 27.24
N VAL A 49 -0.77 16.02 27.63
CA VAL A 49 -0.71 17.29 26.88
C VAL A 49 0.71 17.88 26.91
N MET A 50 1.41 17.81 28.05
CA MET A 50 2.84 18.16 28.10
C MET A 50 3.68 17.25 27.22
N LEU A 51 3.46 15.94 27.21
CA LEU A 51 4.20 15.00 26.34
C LEU A 51 3.96 15.31 24.86
N ILE A 52 2.72 15.64 24.47
CA ILE A 52 2.39 16.07 23.09
C ILE A 52 3.07 17.42 22.76
N LEU A 53 2.99 18.43 23.64
CA LEU A 53 3.62 19.73 23.43
C LEU A 53 5.15 19.64 23.41
N VAL A 54 5.75 18.81 24.26
CA VAL A 54 7.19 18.51 24.26
C VAL A 54 7.59 17.75 23.02
N ALA A 55 6.77 16.81 22.52
CA ALA A 55 7.02 16.13 21.25
C ALA A 55 6.90 17.08 20.04
N MET A 56 5.93 18.01 20.04
CA MET A 56 5.80 19.06 19.03
C MET A 56 6.98 20.04 19.07
N LEU A 57 7.39 20.49 20.26
CA LEU A 57 8.54 21.36 20.45
C LEU A 57 9.85 20.67 20.03
N ALA A 58 10.05 19.42 20.46
CA ALA A 58 11.20 18.61 20.07
C ALA A 58 11.21 18.35 18.55
N GLY A 59 10.08 18.00 17.94
CA GLY A 59 9.95 17.83 16.50
C GLY A 59 10.28 19.11 15.72
N SER A 60 9.76 20.26 16.18
CA SER A 60 10.05 21.58 15.61
C SER A 60 11.52 21.97 15.76
N LEU A 61 12.13 21.75 16.93
CA LEU A 61 13.54 22.01 17.20
C LEU A 61 14.46 21.06 16.42
N ILE A 62 14.10 19.78 16.29
CA ILE A 62 14.81 18.80 15.46
C ILE A 62 14.73 19.19 13.98
N LEU A 63 13.56 19.63 13.49
CA LEU A 63 13.40 20.09 12.12
C LEU A 63 14.23 21.36 11.88
N LYS A 64 14.17 22.35 12.78
CA LYS A 64 14.98 23.58 12.74
C LYS A 64 16.48 23.27 12.77
N TYR A 65 16.92 22.34 13.62
CA TYR A 65 18.31 21.91 13.72
C TYR A 65 18.76 21.13 12.47
N GLN A 66 17.94 20.24 11.92
CA GLN A 66 18.25 19.53 10.67
C GLN A 66 18.33 20.50 9.48
N VAL A 67 17.41 21.46 9.36
CA VAL A 67 17.45 22.51 8.33
C VAL A 67 18.65 23.44 8.52
N GLY A 68 18.98 23.82 9.75
CA GLY A 68 20.17 24.61 10.07
C GLY A 68 21.47 23.90 9.70
N ARG A 69 21.66 22.67 10.21
CA ARG A 69 22.84 21.84 9.92
C ARG A 69 22.96 21.47 8.43
N LEU A 70 21.84 21.32 7.73
CA LEU A 70 21.85 21.22 6.26
C LEU A 70 22.37 22.52 5.65
N ARG A 71 21.80 23.68 6.00
CA ARG A 71 22.26 24.97 5.48
C ARG A 71 23.76 25.22 5.73
N GLU A 72 24.23 24.95 6.94
CA GLU A 72 25.65 25.05 7.34
C GLU A 72 26.53 24.13 6.48
N SER A 73 26.21 22.82 6.46
CA SER A 73 26.92 21.82 5.64
C SER A 73 26.97 22.19 4.16
N TRP A 74 25.88 22.75 3.61
CA TRP A 74 25.80 23.11 2.19
C TRP A 74 26.55 24.42 1.88
N GLN A 75 26.63 25.36 2.83
CA GLN A 75 27.49 26.54 2.71
C GLN A 75 28.98 26.18 2.78
N GLU A 76 29.38 25.22 3.62
CA GLU A 76 30.74 24.67 3.57
C GLU A 76 31.02 23.97 2.23
N HIS A 77 30.08 23.18 1.71
CA HIS A 77 30.27 22.44 0.45
C HIS A 77 30.35 23.36 -0.79
N LYS A 78 29.65 24.50 -0.84
CA LYS A 78 29.74 25.43 -1.99
C LYS A 78 31.06 26.23 -2.05
N SER A 79 31.90 26.22 -1.00
CA SER A 79 33.11 27.06 -0.94
C SER A 79 34.44 26.34 -1.11
N LYS A 80 34.51 25.00 -1.03
CA LYS A 80 35.78 24.29 -0.86
C LYS A 80 36.29 23.40 -1.99
N ASP A 81 35.47 22.98 -2.97
CA ASP A 81 35.96 22.01 -3.98
C ASP A 81 35.18 21.96 -5.31
N LYS A 82 35.27 23.01 -6.15
CA LYS A 82 34.69 23.00 -7.52
C LYS A 82 35.41 21.99 -8.43
N GLY A 83 36.74 21.86 -8.31
CA GLY A 83 37.57 21.02 -9.19
C GLY A 83 37.36 19.51 -9.04
N LEU A 84 37.37 18.98 -7.81
CA LEU A 84 37.19 17.53 -7.60
C LEU A 84 35.75 17.09 -7.93
N ARG A 85 34.77 17.96 -7.68
CA ARG A 85 33.36 17.75 -8.04
C ARG A 85 33.14 17.66 -9.56
N ILE A 86 33.90 18.44 -10.34
CA ILE A 86 33.90 18.33 -11.80
C ILE A 86 34.50 16.99 -12.25
N ARG A 87 35.63 16.54 -11.65
CA ARG A 87 36.22 15.22 -11.93
C ARG A 87 35.27 14.05 -11.59
N GLU A 88 34.55 14.13 -10.46
CA GLU A 88 33.48 13.17 -10.12
C GLU A 88 32.35 13.13 -11.17
N LEU A 89 32.01 14.27 -11.79
CA LEU A 89 31.00 14.33 -12.85
C LEU A 89 31.51 13.77 -14.18
N MET A 90 32.76 14.06 -14.57
CA MET A 90 33.38 13.54 -15.81
C MET A 90 33.50 12.02 -15.80
N THR A 91 34.07 11.45 -14.74
CA THR A 91 34.30 9.99 -14.60
C THR A 91 33.02 9.16 -14.72
N GLY A 92 31.85 9.76 -14.46
CA GLY A 92 30.54 9.11 -14.53
C GLY A 92 29.81 9.20 -15.88
N LEU A 93 30.31 9.94 -16.88
CA LEU A 93 29.67 10.11 -18.21
C LEU A 93 29.50 8.77 -18.96
N SER A 94 28.45 8.65 -19.78
CA SER A 94 28.27 7.50 -20.69
C SER A 94 28.96 7.69 -22.04
N LYS A 95 29.19 6.60 -22.79
CA LYS A 95 29.75 6.66 -24.16
C LYS A 95 28.93 7.54 -25.13
N GLU A 96 27.61 7.54 -24.98
CA GLU A 96 26.68 8.35 -25.79
C GLU A 96 26.75 9.83 -25.40
N GLN A 97 26.90 10.11 -24.10
CA GLN A 97 27.10 11.45 -23.57
C GLN A 97 28.44 12.04 -24.03
N ILE A 98 29.53 11.28 -23.96
CA ILE A 98 30.85 11.70 -24.46
C ILE A 98 30.82 11.95 -25.98
N GLY A 99 30.16 11.07 -26.74
CA GLY A 99 29.99 11.26 -28.20
C GLY A 99 29.25 12.55 -28.58
N ARG A 100 28.26 12.98 -27.77
CA ARG A 100 27.55 14.25 -27.94
C ARG A 100 28.41 15.46 -27.55
N ILE A 101 29.21 15.37 -26.48
CA ILE A 101 30.15 16.43 -26.07
C ILE A 101 31.19 16.71 -27.18
N LEU A 102 31.84 15.66 -27.70
CA LEU A 102 32.83 15.79 -28.78
C LEU A 102 32.20 16.43 -30.04
N LYS A 103 31.00 16.00 -30.42
CA LYS A 103 30.26 16.58 -31.56
C LYS A 103 29.87 18.05 -31.34
N ALA A 104 29.52 18.44 -30.11
CA ALA A 104 29.19 19.83 -29.79
C ALA A 104 30.44 20.74 -29.77
N ARG A 105 31.61 20.24 -29.36
CA ARG A 105 32.89 20.99 -29.39
C ARG A 105 33.34 21.32 -30.82
N GLN A 106 33.29 20.34 -31.74
CA GLN A 106 33.76 20.52 -33.13
C GLN A 106 33.02 21.60 -33.93
N VAL A 107 31.79 21.96 -33.59
CA VAL A 107 30.94 22.87 -34.38
C VAL A 107 31.23 24.36 -34.10
N ARG A 108 31.99 24.69 -33.04
CA ARG A 108 31.90 26.01 -32.38
C ARG A 108 33.16 26.88 -32.43
N GLU A 109 34.08 26.63 -33.37
CA GLU A 109 35.37 27.34 -33.47
C GLU A 109 35.26 28.85 -33.81
N HIS A 110 34.05 29.39 -34.06
CA HIS A 110 33.82 30.78 -34.46
C HIS A 110 32.65 31.47 -33.72
N ARG A 111 32.89 31.94 -32.47
CA ARG A 111 32.43 33.26 -31.93
C ARG A 111 32.84 33.48 -30.47
N ARG A 112 32.98 34.75 -30.05
CA ARG A 112 33.39 35.15 -28.68
C ARG A 112 32.72 36.47 -28.25
N SER A 113 32.63 36.70 -26.93
CA SER A 113 32.15 37.93 -26.24
C SER A 113 30.63 38.17 -26.22
N ARG A 114 30.02 38.83 -25.21
CA ARG A 114 30.53 39.36 -23.92
C ARG A 114 29.40 39.46 -22.87
N LEU A 115 29.75 39.48 -21.58
CA LEU A 115 28.84 39.65 -20.41
C LEU A 115 28.63 41.13 -20.02
N PRO A 116 27.60 41.45 -19.21
CA PRO A 116 27.89 41.95 -17.84
C PRO A 116 26.92 41.50 -16.71
N MET A 117 27.37 41.76 -15.48
CA MET A 117 26.73 41.62 -14.15
C MET A 117 25.76 42.79 -13.82
N TYR A 118 24.88 42.81 -12.79
CA TYR A 118 24.55 41.88 -11.68
C TYR A 118 23.02 42.02 -11.31
N LEU A 119 22.42 42.06 -10.09
CA LEU A 119 22.82 42.12 -8.66
C LEU A 119 21.71 41.57 -7.70
N LEU A 120 22.07 41.54 -6.42
CA LEU A 120 21.45 41.12 -5.15
C LEU A 120 20.32 42.01 -4.56
N ILE A 121 19.49 41.44 -3.65
CA ILE A 121 18.98 41.95 -2.33
C ILE A 121 17.67 41.22 -1.91
N LEU A 122 17.18 41.45 -0.68
CA LEU A 122 17.08 40.37 0.31
C LEU A 122 16.02 40.55 1.45
N VAL A 123 15.28 39.45 1.75
CA VAL A 123 14.59 39.01 3.01
C VAL A 123 14.04 40.04 4.03
N LEU A 124 12.76 39.86 4.44
CA LEU A 124 12.14 39.88 5.81
C LEU A 124 10.59 40.02 5.65
N MET A 125 9.70 39.86 6.64
CA MET A 125 9.42 38.73 7.56
C MET A 125 7.92 38.78 7.97
N MET A 126 7.44 37.95 8.91
CA MET A 126 6.02 37.91 9.33
C MET A 126 5.74 38.70 10.62
N ARG A 127 4.51 39.19 10.80
CA ARG A 127 3.88 39.29 12.14
C ARG A 127 2.35 39.12 12.05
N GLY A 128 1.78 38.31 12.94
CA GLY A 128 0.34 38.21 13.15
C GLY A 128 -0.13 39.13 14.28
N ARG A 129 -1.45 39.27 14.45
CA ARG A 129 -2.09 39.84 15.65
C ARG A 129 -2.80 38.73 16.43
N GLU A 130 -2.84 38.89 17.75
CA GLU A 130 -3.65 38.08 18.66
C GLU A 130 -5.05 38.71 18.83
N ALA A 131 -6.01 37.92 19.32
CA ALA A 131 -7.33 38.37 19.74
C ALA A 131 -7.78 37.56 20.98
N PHE A 132 -8.48 38.21 21.91
CA PHE A 132 -8.95 37.64 23.18
C PHE A 132 -10.40 37.13 23.11
N GLY A 133 -10.76 36.24 24.04
CA GLY A 133 -12.13 35.73 24.29
C GLY A 133 -12.05 34.48 25.19
N GLN A 134 -12.01 34.59 26.53
CA GLN A 134 -13.05 34.98 27.52
C GLN A 134 -13.84 33.76 28.05
N ASP A 135 -14.02 33.69 29.37
CA ASP A 135 -14.39 32.47 30.11
C ASP A 135 -15.89 32.10 30.12
N SER A 136 -16.15 30.80 30.28
CA SER A 136 -17.38 30.29 30.91
C SER A 136 -17.13 28.96 31.64
N LYS A 137 -17.59 28.85 32.89
CA LYS A 137 -17.51 27.60 33.70
C LYS A 137 -18.78 26.75 33.49
N PRO A 138 -18.64 25.41 33.43
CA PRO A 138 -19.71 24.49 33.82
C PRO A 138 -19.33 23.63 35.05
N GLY A 139 -20.33 22.94 35.61
CA GLY A 139 -20.23 22.17 36.86
C GLY A 139 -19.42 20.87 36.79
N ALA A 140 -19.24 20.26 37.96
CA ALA A 140 -18.34 19.12 38.15
C ALA A 140 -18.88 17.80 37.55
N GLY A 141 -18.28 17.38 36.45
CA GLY A 141 -18.30 16.01 35.93
C GLY A 141 -16.95 15.73 35.25
N THR A 142 -16.37 14.55 35.46
CA THR A 142 -15.06 14.21 34.90
C THR A 142 -15.17 14.00 33.38
N LEU A 143 -14.69 14.96 32.59
CA LEU A 143 -14.84 15.02 31.12
C LEU A 143 -14.48 13.72 30.36
N LEU A 144 -13.64 12.85 30.94
CA LEU A 144 -13.26 11.55 30.36
C LEU A 144 -14.37 10.50 30.29
N SER A 145 -15.45 10.62 31.08
CA SER A 145 -16.60 9.70 30.97
C SER A 145 -17.40 9.87 29.68
N HIS A 146 -17.28 11.04 29.03
CA HIS A 146 -18.00 11.36 27.81
C HIS A 146 -17.17 10.97 26.59
N THR A 147 -17.60 9.90 25.91
CA THR A 147 -17.01 9.39 24.66
C THR A 147 -16.78 10.49 23.62
N GLY A 148 -17.71 11.45 23.53
CA GLY A 148 -17.59 12.61 22.63
C GLY A 148 -16.37 13.50 22.92
N VAL A 149 -15.88 13.59 24.15
CA VAL A 149 -14.66 14.36 24.48
C VAL A 149 -13.42 13.63 23.98
N LEU A 150 -13.34 12.31 24.16
CA LEU A 150 -12.23 11.50 23.64
C LEU A 150 -12.18 11.57 22.11
N VAL A 151 -13.34 11.43 21.44
CA VAL A 151 -13.48 11.61 19.99
C VAL A 151 -13.11 13.03 19.57
N THR A 152 -13.52 14.07 20.32
CA THR A 152 -13.17 15.47 20.02
C THR A 152 -11.66 15.71 20.13
N VAL A 153 -10.97 15.15 21.12
CA VAL A 153 -9.50 15.25 21.26
C VAL A 153 -8.79 14.55 20.09
N ILE A 154 -9.26 13.36 19.68
CA ILE A 154 -8.73 12.66 18.50
C ILE A 154 -8.96 13.48 17.21
N LEU A 155 -10.16 14.03 17.03
CA LEU A 155 -10.49 14.88 15.88
C LEU A 155 -9.69 16.19 15.87
N LEU A 156 -9.39 16.81 17.02
CA LEU A 156 -8.51 17.98 17.13
C LEU A 156 -7.05 17.65 16.81
N MET A 157 -6.59 16.43 17.09
CA MET A 157 -5.25 15.97 16.72
C MET A 157 -5.09 15.78 15.20
N VAL A 158 -6.17 15.50 14.45
CA VAL A 158 -6.09 15.31 12.99
C VAL A 158 -5.60 16.57 12.25
N PRO A 159 -6.18 17.79 12.42
CA PRO A 159 -5.64 19.03 11.87
C PRO A 159 -4.20 19.33 12.29
N VAL A 160 -3.80 19.01 13.52
CA VAL A 160 -2.42 19.25 14.01
C VAL A 160 -1.43 18.33 13.29
N LEU A 161 -1.74 17.04 13.18
CA LEU A 161 -0.95 16.07 12.42
C LEU A 161 -0.89 16.41 10.92
N LEU A 162 -2.01 16.87 10.36
CA LEU A 162 -2.09 17.36 8.97
C LEU A 162 -1.22 18.62 8.77
N GLY A 163 -1.23 19.56 9.71
CA GLY A 163 -0.39 20.76 9.71
C GLY A 163 1.11 20.43 9.76
N ILE A 164 1.50 19.46 10.59
CA ILE A 164 2.88 18.93 10.66
C ILE A 164 3.28 18.26 9.33
N LEU A 165 2.38 17.47 8.72
CA LEU A 165 2.57 16.89 7.39
C LEU A 165 2.73 17.94 6.29
N VAL A 166 1.92 19.00 6.30
CA VAL A 166 2.01 20.13 5.35
C VAL A 166 3.31 20.91 5.55
N LEU A 167 3.74 21.16 6.79
CA LEU A 167 5.05 21.77 7.09
C LEU A 167 6.21 20.91 6.59
N ALA A 168 6.18 19.60 6.85
CA ALA A 168 7.18 18.67 6.36
C ALA A 168 7.20 18.56 4.83
N PHE A 169 6.03 18.64 4.17
CA PHE A 169 5.92 18.68 2.71
C PHE A 169 6.44 20.00 2.13
N LYS A 170 6.13 21.15 2.74
CA LYS A 170 6.65 22.47 2.35
C LYS A 170 8.16 22.53 2.50
N ALA A 171 8.71 22.07 3.63
CA ALA A 171 10.15 21.96 3.86
C ALA A 171 10.83 21.05 2.82
N ARG A 172 10.25 19.88 2.52
CA ARG A 172 10.74 18.99 1.44
C ARG A 172 10.63 19.61 0.04
N ARG A 173 9.60 20.41 -0.24
CA ARG A 173 9.45 21.12 -1.52
C ARG A 173 10.51 22.21 -1.67
N THR A 174 10.76 23.02 -0.65
CA THR A 174 11.83 24.03 -0.66
C THR A 174 13.21 23.38 -0.77
N ALA A 175 13.48 22.33 0.00
CA ALA A 175 14.75 21.60 -0.08
C ALA A 175 14.98 20.98 -1.47
N ARG A 176 13.94 20.45 -2.12
CA ARG A 176 14.03 19.95 -3.50
C ARG A 176 14.24 21.06 -4.52
N ALA A 177 13.48 22.16 -4.42
CA ALA A 177 13.64 23.30 -5.32
C ALA A 177 15.07 23.89 -5.24
N GLN A 178 15.65 23.94 -4.03
CA GLN A 178 17.05 24.32 -3.85
C GLN A 178 17.99 23.26 -4.44
N GLN A 179 17.79 21.97 -4.17
CA GLN A 179 18.62 20.89 -4.74
C GLN A 179 18.60 20.86 -6.27
N ASP A 180 17.45 21.11 -6.89
CA ASP A 180 17.34 21.15 -8.36
C ASP A 180 17.92 22.46 -8.93
N ALA A 181 17.91 23.57 -8.19
CA ALA A 181 18.66 24.77 -8.53
C ALA A 181 20.19 24.56 -8.38
N ASP A 182 20.65 23.95 -7.29
CA ASP A 182 22.06 23.64 -7.03
C ASP A 182 22.60 22.63 -8.07
N LYS A 183 21.76 21.75 -8.62
CA LYS A 183 22.10 20.89 -9.76
C LYS A 183 22.21 21.67 -11.07
N LEU A 184 21.35 22.65 -11.32
CA LEU A 184 21.42 23.52 -12.50
C LEU A 184 22.69 24.38 -12.48
N ASP A 185 23.00 24.94 -11.31
CA ASP A 185 24.26 25.63 -10.97
C ASP A 185 25.47 24.70 -11.20
N SER A 186 25.40 23.43 -10.75
CA SER A 186 26.44 22.42 -11.01
C SER A 186 26.54 21.96 -12.48
N ALA A 187 25.46 22.09 -13.26
CA ALA A 187 25.42 21.77 -14.69
C ALA A 187 25.99 22.94 -15.52
N GLU A 188 25.82 24.16 -15.03
CA GLU A 188 26.44 25.38 -15.54
C GLU A 188 27.96 25.34 -15.27
N ASP A 189 28.39 25.02 -14.05
CA ASP A 189 29.80 24.76 -13.70
C ASP A 189 30.45 23.71 -14.62
N LEU A 190 29.75 22.60 -14.90
CA LEU A 190 30.26 21.52 -15.74
C LEU A 190 30.31 21.90 -17.22
N ALA A 191 29.30 22.63 -17.73
CA ALA A 191 29.30 23.14 -19.10
C ALA A 191 30.40 24.19 -19.29
N GLU A 192 30.53 25.15 -18.37
CA GLU A 192 31.61 26.15 -18.35
C GLU A 192 32.99 25.48 -18.38
N PHE A 193 33.21 24.45 -17.56
CA PHE A 193 34.47 23.71 -17.56
C PHE A 193 34.75 22.98 -18.89
N LEU A 194 33.73 22.35 -19.48
CA LEU A 194 33.84 21.66 -20.77
C LEU A 194 33.99 22.63 -21.96
N GLU A 195 33.57 23.89 -21.84
CA GLU A 195 33.82 24.97 -22.80
C GLU A 195 35.20 25.63 -22.63
N THR A 196 35.70 25.75 -21.38
CA THR A 196 36.95 26.48 -21.08
C THR A 196 38.20 25.62 -21.03
N SER A 197 38.08 24.30 -20.82
CA SER A 197 39.20 23.34 -20.82
C SER A 197 39.62 22.93 -22.24
N ALA A 198 39.92 23.94 -23.07
CA ALA A 198 40.28 23.80 -24.47
C ALA A 198 41.77 23.48 -24.66
N SER A 199 42.18 22.28 -24.24
CA SER A 199 43.43 21.64 -24.64
C SER A 199 43.14 20.34 -25.38
N ASP A 200 44.01 19.95 -26.32
CA ASP A 200 43.91 18.67 -27.05
C ASP A 200 43.91 17.46 -26.09
N ASP A 201 44.62 17.61 -24.97
CA ASP A 201 44.71 16.66 -23.86
C ASP A 201 43.33 16.22 -23.35
N MET A 202 42.38 17.15 -23.19
CA MET A 202 41.02 16.89 -22.71
C MET A 202 40.16 16.09 -23.72
N ASP A 203 40.27 16.38 -25.02
CA ASP A 203 39.57 15.59 -26.04
C ASP A 203 40.21 14.19 -26.18
N SER A 204 41.51 14.05 -25.90
CA SER A 204 42.17 12.75 -25.80
C SER A 204 41.70 11.95 -24.57
N GLU A 205 41.53 12.57 -23.40
CA GLU A 205 41.03 11.94 -22.18
C GLU A 205 39.58 11.45 -22.37
N LEU A 206 38.74 12.29 -22.99
CA LEU A 206 37.36 11.92 -23.35
C LEU A 206 37.31 10.77 -24.38
N ALA A 207 38.17 10.78 -25.40
CA ALA A 207 38.26 9.70 -26.39
C ALA A 207 38.72 8.37 -25.75
N ALA A 208 39.74 8.42 -24.89
CA ALA A 208 40.23 7.25 -24.14
C ALA A 208 39.15 6.70 -23.19
N ARG A 209 38.42 7.58 -22.48
CA ARG A 209 37.32 7.18 -21.60
C ARG A 209 36.15 6.58 -22.39
N LYS A 210 35.86 7.08 -23.59
CA LYS A 210 34.86 6.47 -24.49
C LYS A 210 35.30 5.07 -24.91
N ALA A 211 36.54 4.88 -25.35
CA ALA A 211 37.06 3.57 -25.75
C ALA A 211 36.98 2.54 -24.59
N ALA A 212 37.33 2.96 -23.37
CA ALA A 212 37.21 2.12 -22.17
C ALA A 212 35.75 1.71 -21.86
N LEU A 213 34.76 2.53 -22.23
CA LEU A 213 33.31 2.25 -22.08
C LEU A 213 32.70 1.47 -23.26
N GLU A 214 33.44 1.30 -24.36
CA GLU A 214 33.03 0.51 -25.53
C GLU A 214 33.66 -0.89 -25.55
N TYR A 215 34.72 -1.11 -24.77
CA TYR A 215 35.36 -2.41 -24.54
C TYR A 215 34.41 -3.44 -23.89
N GLN A 216 34.41 -4.66 -24.42
CA GLN A 216 33.67 -5.81 -23.89
C GLN A 216 34.63 -7.00 -23.69
N LEU A 217 34.47 -7.71 -22.57
CA LEU A 217 35.22 -8.93 -22.28
C LEU A 217 34.83 -10.07 -23.23
N SER A 218 35.82 -10.78 -23.76
CA SER A 218 35.59 -12.10 -24.36
C SER A 218 35.40 -13.17 -23.26
N PRO A 219 34.80 -14.34 -23.55
CA PRO A 219 34.60 -15.38 -22.55
C PRO A 219 35.87 -16.06 -22.00
N SER A 220 37.07 -15.65 -22.41
CA SER A 220 38.35 -16.30 -22.07
C SER A 220 39.33 -15.44 -21.25
N GLU A 221 39.01 -14.18 -20.91
CA GLU A 221 39.83 -13.39 -19.97
C GLU A 221 39.62 -13.88 -18.52
N LEU A 222 40.52 -14.76 -18.05
CA LEU A 222 40.61 -15.14 -16.64
C LEU A 222 41.28 -14.03 -15.80
N ALA A 223 40.77 -13.81 -14.59
CA ALA A 223 41.35 -12.84 -13.66
C ALA A 223 42.71 -13.33 -13.11
N GLY A 224 43.69 -12.44 -13.03
CA GLY A 224 45.02 -12.70 -12.45
C GLY A 224 45.27 -11.91 -11.17
N ASP A 225 46.31 -12.28 -10.43
CA ASP A 225 46.60 -11.89 -9.03
C ASP A 225 47.09 -10.45 -8.82
N ARG A 226 46.60 -9.48 -9.61
CA ARG A 226 46.92 -8.06 -9.41
C ARG A 226 46.03 -7.46 -8.31
N ALA A 227 46.61 -6.55 -7.53
CA ALA A 227 45.84 -5.75 -6.56
C ALA A 227 44.69 -5.01 -7.27
N ALA A 228 43.51 -5.00 -6.65
CA ALA A 228 42.28 -4.51 -7.27
C ALA A 228 42.25 -2.97 -7.35
N VAL A 229 42.84 -2.42 -8.41
CA VAL A 229 42.72 -1.01 -8.83
C VAL A 229 41.72 -0.94 -9.98
N ASP A 230 40.78 0.01 -9.93
CA ASP A 230 39.69 0.11 -10.90
C ASP A 230 40.04 0.99 -12.12
N ASP A 231 41.13 0.64 -12.80
CA ASP A 231 41.58 1.30 -14.05
C ASP A 231 40.50 1.26 -15.15
N ARG A 232 39.53 0.32 -15.03
CA ARG A 232 38.45 0.09 -15.99
C ARG A 232 37.13 0.82 -15.62
N GLY A 233 37.01 1.43 -14.43
CA GLY A 233 35.83 2.19 -13.99
C GLY A 233 34.57 1.36 -13.69
N LEU A 234 34.73 0.09 -13.31
CA LEU A 234 33.67 -0.87 -13.00
C LEU A 234 33.10 -0.72 -11.58
N LEU A 235 33.83 -0.10 -10.66
CA LEU A 235 33.52 0.02 -9.24
C LEU A 235 33.13 1.46 -8.87
N ARG A 236 31.82 1.74 -8.83
CA ARG A 236 31.30 2.98 -8.22
C ARG A 236 31.41 2.96 -6.70
N VAL A 237 32.63 3.20 -6.20
CA VAL A 237 32.90 3.53 -4.80
C VAL A 237 32.51 4.99 -4.57
N ASP A 238 31.38 5.23 -3.91
CA ASP A 238 30.98 6.56 -3.42
C ASP A 238 31.69 6.81 -2.08
N PRO A 239 32.67 7.74 -1.96
CA PRO A 239 33.40 7.98 -0.72
C PRO A 239 32.56 8.70 0.34
N ARG A 240 31.39 9.23 -0.05
CA ARG A 240 30.60 10.20 0.71
C ARG A 240 29.32 9.57 1.30
N VAL A 241 29.22 8.24 1.34
CA VAL A 241 28.05 7.52 1.91
C VAL A 241 28.01 7.66 3.44
N ILE A 242 27.46 8.79 3.90
CA ILE A 242 26.90 8.91 5.25
C ILE A 242 25.91 7.77 5.43
N THR A 243 26.18 6.87 6.38
CA THR A 243 25.35 5.69 6.63
C THR A 243 23.90 6.12 6.86
N PRO A 244 22.96 5.73 5.99
CA PRO A 244 21.60 6.27 6.06
C PRO A 244 20.90 5.68 7.27
N VAL A 245 20.27 6.55 8.07
CA VAL A 245 19.56 6.21 9.33
C VAL A 245 18.53 5.08 9.15
N VAL A 246 18.02 4.91 7.93
CA VAL A 246 17.33 3.70 7.48
C VAL A 246 18.11 3.11 6.30
N ALA A 247 18.46 1.82 6.38
CA ALA A 247 19.15 1.12 5.30
C ALA A 247 18.36 1.23 3.99
N ARG A 248 18.99 1.77 2.93
CA ARG A 248 18.36 1.90 1.61
C ARG A 248 18.13 0.51 1.01
N LYS A 249 16.87 0.13 0.86
CA LYS A 249 16.46 -1.10 0.16
C LYS A 249 16.84 -1.04 -1.32
N ARG A 250 17.13 -2.20 -1.94
CA ARG A 250 17.64 -2.27 -3.32
C ARG A 250 16.52 -1.94 -4.31
N LYS A 251 16.82 -1.09 -5.30
CA LYS A 251 15.88 -0.78 -6.41
C LYS A 251 15.57 -2.04 -7.21
N ALA A 252 14.35 -2.14 -7.74
CA ALA A 252 13.99 -3.19 -8.69
C ALA A 252 14.86 -3.11 -9.97
N PRO A 253 15.33 -4.25 -10.54
CA PRO A 253 16.05 -4.24 -11.80
C PRO A 253 15.13 -3.86 -12.96
N LEU A 254 15.67 -3.14 -13.94
CA LEU A 254 15.01 -2.89 -15.23
C LEU A 254 14.73 -4.23 -15.94
N ARG A 255 13.66 -4.24 -16.75
CA ARG A 255 13.15 -5.42 -17.47
C ARG A 255 12.71 -5.02 -18.88
N PRO A 256 12.53 -5.97 -19.81
CA PRO A 256 12.08 -5.68 -21.18
C PRO A 256 10.80 -4.84 -21.19
N GLU A 257 10.72 -3.91 -22.16
CA GLU A 257 9.63 -2.94 -22.20
C GLU A 257 8.26 -3.62 -22.33
N VAL A 258 7.33 -3.17 -21.49
CA VAL A 258 5.93 -3.56 -21.56
C VAL A 258 5.27 -2.57 -22.50
N ASP A 259 4.58 -3.07 -23.54
CA ASP A 259 3.78 -2.26 -24.47
C ASP A 259 3.11 -1.05 -23.76
N ALA A 260 3.29 0.14 -24.32
CA ALA A 260 2.81 1.38 -23.72
C ALA A 260 1.28 1.41 -23.60
N GLY A 261 0.55 0.79 -24.54
CA GLY A 261 -0.91 0.68 -24.49
C GLY A 261 -1.39 -0.17 -23.31
N LEU A 262 -0.82 -1.37 -23.17
CA LEU A 262 -1.06 -2.28 -22.06
C LEU A 262 -0.64 -1.66 -20.72
N SER A 263 0.55 -1.05 -20.66
CA SER A 263 1.07 -0.36 -19.47
C SER A 263 0.11 0.74 -19.00
N ARG A 264 -0.32 1.61 -19.92
CA ARG A 264 -1.31 2.66 -19.62
C ARG A 264 -2.61 2.05 -19.08
N MET A 265 -3.14 1.01 -19.74
CA MET A 265 -4.39 0.36 -19.31
C MET A 265 -4.28 -0.21 -17.89
N ILE A 266 -3.20 -0.93 -17.57
CA ILE A 266 -2.96 -1.49 -16.22
C ILE A 266 -2.86 -0.39 -15.17
N LEU A 267 -2.16 0.72 -15.46
CA LEU A 267 -2.03 1.84 -14.52
C LEU A 267 -3.38 2.52 -14.26
N TRP A 268 -4.28 2.55 -15.24
CA TRP A 268 -5.65 3.04 -15.03
C TRP A 268 -6.50 2.07 -14.19
N TYR A 269 -6.39 0.75 -14.37
CA TYR A 269 -7.01 -0.23 -13.44
C TYR A 269 -6.55 -0.02 -11.99
N LEU A 270 -5.23 0.05 -11.76
CA LEU A 270 -4.68 0.18 -10.41
C LEU A 270 -4.91 1.58 -9.81
N GLY A 271 -5.02 2.61 -10.65
CA GLY A 271 -5.42 3.97 -10.24
C GLY A 271 -6.88 4.04 -9.80
N SER A 272 -7.81 3.51 -10.61
CA SER A 272 -9.23 3.38 -10.23
C SER A 272 -9.40 2.54 -8.97
N ALA A 273 -8.69 1.42 -8.85
CA ALA A 273 -8.71 0.59 -7.64
C ALA A 273 -8.29 1.41 -6.41
N ALA A 274 -7.17 2.12 -6.47
CA ALA A 274 -6.68 2.94 -5.34
C ALA A 274 -7.66 4.08 -4.96
N PHE A 275 -8.39 4.63 -5.94
CA PHE A 275 -9.45 5.61 -5.70
C PHE A 275 -10.66 5.00 -4.97
N TRP A 276 -11.17 3.86 -5.42
CA TRP A 276 -12.28 3.17 -4.74
C TRP A 276 -11.91 2.61 -3.37
N LEU A 277 -10.64 2.22 -3.16
CA LEU A 277 -10.12 1.88 -1.84
C LEU A 277 -10.23 3.07 -0.87
N LEU A 278 -9.80 4.26 -1.29
CA LEU A 278 -9.91 5.47 -0.47
C LEU A 278 -11.37 5.81 -0.14
N LEU A 279 -12.26 5.84 -1.13
CA LEU A 279 -13.67 6.15 -0.89
C LEU A 279 -14.34 5.09 -0.01
N GLY A 280 -14.24 3.82 -0.39
CA GLY A 280 -14.87 2.71 0.33
C GLY A 280 -14.41 2.61 1.77
N THR A 281 -13.11 2.81 2.04
CA THR A 281 -12.59 2.77 3.42
C THR A 281 -12.81 4.07 4.19
N SER A 282 -13.05 5.21 3.53
CA SER A 282 -13.55 6.42 4.19
C SER A 282 -14.98 6.22 4.70
N VAL A 283 -15.85 5.57 3.91
CA VAL A 283 -17.18 5.14 4.37
C VAL A 283 -17.06 4.11 5.48
N GLY A 284 -16.15 3.13 5.33
CA GLY A 284 -15.89 2.12 6.36
C GLY A 284 -15.43 2.69 7.70
N GLU A 285 -14.56 3.71 7.69
CA GLU A 285 -14.10 4.39 8.91
C GLU A 285 -15.20 5.25 9.54
N TYR A 286 -16.01 5.94 8.73
CA TYR A 286 -17.17 6.68 9.20
C TYR A 286 -18.19 5.76 9.92
N LEU A 287 -18.48 4.59 9.33
CA LEU A 287 -19.25 3.53 9.99
C LEU A 287 -18.55 2.98 11.24
N GLY A 288 -17.21 2.92 11.22
CA GLY A 288 -16.35 2.62 12.36
C GLY A 288 -16.67 3.51 13.56
N ILE A 289 -16.69 4.82 13.33
CA ILE A 289 -17.00 5.88 14.31
C ILE A 289 -18.46 5.83 14.77
N LYS A 290 -19.44 5.55 13.90
CA LYS A 290 -20.88 5.53 14.27
C LYS A 290 -21.29 4.41 15.24
N PHE A 291 -20.44 3.45 15.58
CA PHE A 291 -20.66 2.56 16.74
C PHE A 291 -20.18 3.16 18.08
N VAL A 292 -19.30 4.15 18.03
CA VAL A 292 -18.71 4.84 19.19
C VAL A 292 -19.48 6.15 19.48
N ALA A 293 -19.97 6.79 18.43
CA ALA A 293 -20.85 7.97 18.47
C ALA A 293 -21.99 7.81 17.44
N PRO A 294 -23.08 7.10 17.77
CA PRO A 294 -24.20 6.86 16.85
C PRO A 294 -24.89 8.17 16.43
N ASP A 295 -25.00 9.13 17.36
CA ASP A 295 -25.62 10.44 17.18
C ASP A 295 -24.70 11.48 16.50
N ALA A 296 -23.63 11.04 15.84
CA ALA A 296 -22.76 11.93 15.07
C ALA A 296 -23.48 12.61 13.89
N ASP A 297 -24.56 11.99 13.38
CA ASP A 297 -25.54 12.58 12.46
C ASP A 297 -26.84 11.77 12.47
N HIS A 298 -27.93 12.42 12.05
CA HIS A 298 -29.24 11.81 11.84
C HIS A 298 -29.68 11.83 10.36
N LEU A 299 -28.72 11.85 9.43
CA LEU A 299 -28.97 12.02 8.01
C LEU A 299 -29.25 10.65 7.34
N SER A 300 -30.41 10.50 6.70
CA SER A 300 -30.88 9.20 6.17
C SER A 300 -29.93 8.54 5.16
N TRP A 301 -29.40 9.32 4.22
CA TRP A 301 -28.31 8.97 3.30
C TRP A 301 -26.96 8.62 3.96
N LEU A 302 -26.75 8.99 5.23
CA LEU A 302 -25.58 8.65 6.05
C LEU A 302 -25.90 7.65 7.18
N SER A 303 -27.08 7.02 7.12
CA SER A 303 -27.47 5.97 8.06
C SER A 303 -26.63 4.70 7.90
N PHE A 304 -26.39 4.00 9.01
CA PHE A 304 -25.56 2.79 9.04
C PHE A 304 -26.04 1.73 8.01
N GLY A 305 -27.36 1.51 7.94
CA GLY A 305 -27.97 0.52 7.04
C GLY A 305 -27.78 0.81 5.54
N ARG A 306 -27.66 2.08 5.13
CA ARG A 306 -27.35 2.44 3.72
C ARG A 306 -25.85 2.45 3.45
N LEU A 307 -25.05 2.97 4.38
CA LEU A 307 -23.61 3.10 4.17
C LEU A 307 -22.85 1.76 4.32
N ARG A 308 -23.34 0.78 5.10
CA ARG A 308 -22.71 -0.56 5.18
C ARG A 308 -22.56 -1.23 3.80
N PRO A 309 -23.62 -1.42 3.00
CA PRO A 309 -23.48 -2.04 1.69
C PRO A 309 -22.72 -1.15 0.68
N VAL A 310 -22.74 0.18 0.84
CA VAL A 310 -21.87 1.08 0.05
C VAL A 310 -20.39 0.78 0.34
N HIS A 311 -20.00 0.67 1.61
CA HIS A 311 -18.63 0.31 2.01
C HIS A 311 -18.21 -1.04 1.41
N THR A 312 -18.99 -2.12 1.62
CA THR A 312 -18.64 -3.46 1.15
C THR A 312 -18.50 -3.51 -0.37
N ASN A 313 -19.47 -2.98 -1.12
CA ASN A 313 -19.45 -3.01 -2.59
C ASN A 313 -18.33 -2.13 -3.18
N MET A 314 -18.01 -0.98 -2.57
CA MET A 314 -16.85 -0.18 -2.98
C MET A 314 -15.53 -0.95 -2.78
N VAL A 315 -15.34 -1.65 -1.66
CA VAL A 315 -14.07 -2.36 -1.42
C VAL A 315 -13.96 -3.72 -2.12
N PHE A 316 -15.10 -4.38 -2.41
CA PHE A 316 -15.16 -5.64 -3.18
C PHE A 316 -15.05 -5.40 -4.69
N TRP A 317 -15.98 -4.64 -5.27
CA TRP A 317 -16.08 -4.45 -6.72
C TRP A 317 -15.21 -3.28 -7.22
N GLY A 318 -15.07 -2.21 -6.43
CA GLY A 318 -14.23 -1.06 -6.76
C GLY A 318 -12.73 -1.30 -6.50
N TRP A 319 -12.34 -1.60 -5.25
CA TRP A 319 -10.93 -1.84 -4.92
C TRP A 319 -10.44 -3.21 -5.39
N ALA A 320 -10.89 -4.29 -4.75
CA ALA A 320 -10.26 -5.59 -4.92
C ALA A 320 -10.41 -6.13 -6.35
N SER A 321 -11.61 -6.03 -6.94
CA SER A 321 -11.84 -6.54 -8.30
C SER A 321 -11.06 -5.78 -9.38
N LEU A 322 -10.98 -4.44 -9.35
CA LEU A 322 -10.14 -3.70 -10.30
C LEU A 322 -8.64 -3.93 -10.04
N GLY A 323 -8.22 -4.05 -8.77
CA GLY A 323 -6.84 -4.39 -8.41
C GLY A 323 -6.43 -5.75 -8.99
N MET A 324 -7.23 -6.77 -8.75
CA MET A 324 -7.03 -8.11 -9.31
C MET A 324 -7.01 -8.10 -10.84
N LEU A 325 -8.01 -7.49 -11.49
CA LEU A 325 -8.10 -7.45 -12.94
C LEU A 325 -6.97 -6.67 -13.61
N GLY A 326 -6.50 -5.57 -13.01
CA GLY A 326 -5.32 -4.83 -13.48
C GLY A 326 -4.06 -5.70 -13.45
N LEU A 327 -3.87 -6.46 -12.36
CA LEU A 327 -2.76 -7.41 -12.23
C LEU A 327 -2.91 -8.61 -13.19
N GLY A 328 -4.12 -9.14 -13.39
CA GLY A 328 -4.41 -10.23 -14.32
C GLY A 328 -4.11 -9.87 -15.78
N ASN A 329 -4.45 -8.65 -16.20
CA ASN A 329 -4.11 -8.12 -17.54
C ASN A 329 -2.60 -8.04 -17.79
N TYR A 330 -1.78 -7.95 -16.73
CA TYR A 330 -0.32 -8.11 -16.84
C TYR A 330 0.11 -9.58 -16.85
N ILE A 331 -0.39 -10.39 -15.92
CA ILE A 331 0.06 -11.77 -15.69
C ILE A 331 -0.22 -12.68 -16.89
N VAL A 332 -1.48 -12.72 -17.35
CA VAL A 332 -1.96 -13.69 -18.34
C VAL A 332 -1.14 -13.68 -19.65
N PRO A 333 -0.95 -12.54 -20.34
CA PRO A 333 -0.09 -12.49 -21.53
C PRO A 333 1.38 -12.81 -21.23
N ARG A 334 1.87 -12.52 -20.01
CA ARG A 334 3.28 -12.72 -19.65
C ARG A 334 3.61 -14.19 -19.40
N VAL A 335 2.73 -14.96 -18.78
CA VAL A 335 2.95 -16.43 -18.61
C VAL A 335 2.59 -17.23 -19.86
N SER A 336 1.72 -16.72 -20.72
CA SER A 336 1.45 -17.30 -22.05
C SER A 336 2.47 -16.91 -23.13
N ASN A 337 3.44 -16.03 -22.81
CA ASN A 337 4.47 -15.53 -23.71
C ASN A 337 3.92 -14.98 -25.04
N THR A 338 2.87 -14.15 -24.96
CA THR A 338 2.09 -13.67 -26.11
C THR A 338 1.40 -12.34 -25.76
N PRO A 339 1.18 -11.40 -26.70
CA PRO A 339 0.47 -10.15 -26.40
C PRO A 339 -0.99 -10.40 -25.99
N LEU A 340 -1.56 -9.48 -25.20
CA LEU A 340 -2.97 -9.55 -24.80
C LEU A 340 -3.86 -9.44 -26.05
N ALA A 341 -4.82 -10.35 -26.20
CA ALA A 341 -5.57 -10.52 -27.45
C ALA A 341 -6.36 -9.28 -27.92
N SER A 342 -6.78 -8.39 -27.00
CA SER A 342 -7.33 -7.09 -27.33
C SER A 342 -7.19 -6.09 -26.17
N LEU A 343 -6.55 -4.94 -26.42
CA LEU A 343 -6.59 -3.80 -25.51
C LEU A 343 -7.99 -3.17 -25.43
N LYS A 344 -8.75 -3.16 -26.54
CA LYS A 344 -10.10 -2.57 -26.58
C LYS A 344 -11.04 -3.26 -25.59
N LEU A 345 -10.97 -4.59 -25.46
CA LEU A 345 -11.76 -5.34 -24.48
C LEU A 345 -11.38 -4.99 -23.04
N GLY A 346 -10.09 -4.91 -22.73
CA GLY A 346 -9.61 -4.54 -21.39
C GLY A 346 -10.03 -3.12 -20.97
N TRP A 347 -10.07 -2.17 -21.90
CA TRP A 347 -10.62 -0.83 -21.65
C TRP A 347 -12.14 -0.84 -21.44
N TRP A 348 -12.92 -1.54 -22.27
CA TRP A 348 -14.36 -1.66 -22.07
C TRP A 348 -14.72 -2.25 -20.70
N SER A 349 -14.04 -3.32 -20.28
CA SER A 349 -14.19 -3.88 -18.95
C SER A 349 -13.91 -2.85 -17.84
N LEU A 350 -12.87 -2.02 -17.98
CA LEU A 350 -12.54 -0.99 -16.99
C LEU A 350 -13.67 0.05 -16.85
N TRP A 351 -14.19 0.55 -17.98
CA TRP A 351 -15.28 1.53 -17.97
C TRP A 351 -16.57 0.96 -17.37
N LEU A 352 -16.94 -0.26 -17.76
CA LEU A 352 -18.13 -0.95 -17.26
C LEU A 352 -18.08 -1.20 -15.75
N ILE A 353 -16.93 -1.61 -15.19
CA ILE A 353 -16.79 -1.82 -13.74
C ILE A 353 -16.85 -0.49 -12.99
N ASN A 354 -16.17 0.57 -13.45
CA ASN A 354 -16.28 1.88 -12.81
C ASN A 354 -17.72 2.44 -12.86
N ALA A 355 -18.44 2.20 -13.96
CA ALA A 355 -19.86 2.55 -14.09
C ALA A 355 -20.75 1.74 -13.12
N GLN A 356 -20.53 0.42 -13.00
CA GLN A 356 -21.23 -0.43 -12.03
C GLN A 356 -21.04 0.08 -10.59
N VAL A 357 -19.79 0.32 -10.16
CA VAL A 357 -19.50 0.76 -8.79
C VAL A 357 -20.09 2.15 -8.51
N LEU A 358 -20.01 3.07 -9.48
CA LEU A 358 -20.59 4.42 -9.34
C LEU A 358 -22.12 4.39 -9.26
N LEU A 359 -22.79 3.75 -10.23
CA LEU A 359 -24.25 3.67 -10.28
C LEU A 359 -24.81 2.89 -9.09
N GLY A 360 -24.18 1.77 -8.73
CA GLY A 360 -24.57 0.97 -7.57
C GLY A 360 -24.42 1.72 -6.25
N THR A 361 -23.32 2.47 -6.06
CA THR A 361 -23.15 3.38 -4.91
C THR A 361 -24.33 4.35 -4.81
N LEU A 362 -24.69 5.01 -5.91
CA LEU A 362 -25.76 6.00 -5.93
C LEU A 362 -27.14 5.36 -5.64
N CYS A 363 -27.41 4.17 -6.19
CA CYS A 363 -28.60 3.38 -5.85
C CYS A 363 -28.67 3.10 -4.34
N LEU A 364 -27.61 2.52 -3.76
CA LEU A 364 -27.59 2.17 -2.33
C LEU A 364 -27.73 3.38 -1.40
N MET A 365 -27.07 4.51 -1.71
CA MET A 365 -27.24 5.76 -0.96
C MET A 365 -28.67 6.31 -1.07
N GLY A 366 -29.30 6.16 -2.24
CA GLY A 366 -30.73 6.44 -2.45
C GLY A 366 -31.67 5.50 -1.68
N GLY A 367 -31.20 4.33 -1.26
CA GLY A 367 -31.99 3.26 -0.64
C GLY A 367 -32.54 2.23 -1.64
N ILE A 368 -32.11 2.29 -2.91
CA ILE A 368 -32.45 1.32 -3.95
C ILE A 368 -31.43 0.17 -3.87
N ASN A 369 -31.87 -0.98 -3.39
CA ASN A 369 -31.05 -2.19 -3.27
C ASN A 369 -31.77 -3.43 -3.85
N ASN A 370 -31.04 -4.52 -3.94
CA ASN A 370 -31.48 -5.81 -4.45
C ASN A 370 -31.95 -6.75 -3.30
N GLY A 371 -32.69 -6.21 -2.33
CA GLY A 371 -33.13 -6.95 -1.15
C GLY A 371 -32.02 -7.15 -0.10
N GLY A 372 -32.22 -8.15 0.77
CA GLY A 372 -31.36 -8.41 1.95
C GLY A 372 -30.08 -9.22 1.68
N GLY A 373 -29.72 -9.47 0.43
CA GLY A 373 -28.57 -10.31 0.08
C GLY A 373 -27.23 -9.60 0.23
N GLU A 374 -26.44 -9.96 1.25
CA GLU A 374 -25.09 -9.42 1.44
C GLU A 374 -24.18 -9.63 0.22
N TYR A 375 -23.40 -8.61 -0.12
CA TYR A 375 -22.54 -8.52 -1.31
C TYR A 375 -23.29 -8.58 -2.66
N ARG A 376 -24.62 -8.75 -2.62
CA ARG A 376 -25.55 -8.87 -3.75
C ARG A 376 -26.44 -7.63 -3.87
N GLU A 377 -26.16 -6.56 -3.13
CA GLU A 377 -27.08 -5.45 -2.88
C GLU A 377 -27.29 -4.52 -4.09
N TYR A 378 -26.40 -4.55 -5.09
CA TYR A 378 -26.57 -3.83 -6.35
C TYR A 378 -27.68 -4.48 -7.19
N ILE A 379 -28.68 -3.70 -7.59
CA ILE A 379 -29.78 -4.16 -8.45
C ILE A 379 -29.28 -4.76 -9.78
N TRP A 380 -29.98 -5.76 -10.30
CA TRP A 380 -29.54 -6.53 -11.48
C TRP A 380 -29.13 -5.70 -12.71
N PRO A 381 -29.74 -4.54 -13.06
CA PRO A 381 -29.31 -3.75 -14.23
C PRO A 381 -27.91 -3.12 -14.03
N VAL A 382 -27.58 -2.78 -12.78
CA VAL A 382 -26.24 -2.28 -12.41
C VAL A 382 -25.23 -3.42 -12.41
N GLN A 383 -25.58 -4.57 -11.85
CA GLN A 383 -24.68 -5.73 -11.80
C GLN A 383 -24.43 -6.34 -13.19
N LEU A 384 -25.37 -6.20 -14.13
CA LEU A 384 -25.20 -6.65 -15.52
C LEU A 384 -23.98 -6.00 -16.20
N LEU A 385 -23.66 -4.74 -15.90
CA LEU A 385 -22.45 -4.06 -16.39
C LEU A 385 -21.17 -4.81 -15.95
N PHE A 386 -21.15 -5.30 -14.71
CA PHE A 386 -20.05 -6.10 -14.17
C PHE A 386 -19.98 -7.49 -14.83
N ALA A 387 -21.13 -8.17 -14.99
CA ALA A 387 -21.19 -9.46 -15.68
C ALA A 387 -20.70 -9.39 -17.13
N ILE A 388 -21.05 -8.32 -17.86
CA ILE A 388 -20.52 -8.03 -19.20
C ILE A 388 -19.01 -7.82 -19.13
N ALA A 389 -18.50 -6.98 -18.21
CA ALA A 389 -17.06 -6.74 -18.05
C ALA A 389 -16.26 -8.02 -17.75
N LEU A 390 -16.78 -8.91 -16.91
CA LEU A 390 -16.17 -10.21 -16.63
C LEU A 390 -16.16 -11.10 -17.89
N THR A 391 -17.25 -11.13 -18.65
CA THR A 391 -17.36 -11.90 -19.91
C THR A 391 -16.40 -11.39 -20.99
N LEU A 392 -16.28 -10.08 -21.16
CA LEU A 392 -15.29 -9.47 -22.08
C LEU A 392 -13.86 -9.80 -21.65
N THR A 393 -13.58 -9.76 -20.34
CA THR A 393 -12.26 -10.06 -19.78
C THR A 393 -11.89 -11.53 -19.92
N LEU A 394 -12.80 -12.45 -19.57
CA LEU A 394 -12.64 -13.90 -19.76
C LEU A 394 -12.39 -14.22 -21.24
N THR A 395 -13.20 -13.65 -22.14
CA THR A 395 -13.01 -13.78 -23.60
C THR A 395 -11.61 -13.29 -24.03
N ASN A 396 -11.13 -12.17 -23.48
CA ASN A 396 -9.81 -11.64 -23.77
C ASN A 396 -8.69 -12.56 -23.28
N PHE A 397 -8.80 -13.10 -22.06
CA PHE A 397 -7.82 -14.01 -21.46
C PHE A 397 -7.80 -15.37 -22.16
N LEU A 398 -8.96 -15.97 -22.46
CA LEU A 398 -9.04 -17.21 -23.24
C LEU A 398 -8.45 -17.06 -24.64
N ARG A 399 -8.76 -15.97 -25.37
CA ARG A 399 -8.15 -15.66 -26.68
C ARG A 399 -6.64 -15.41 -26.59
N THR A 400 -6.14 -14.97 -25.44
CA THR A 400 -4.69 -14.82 -25.17
C THR A 400 -4.04 -16.18 -24.93
N ILE A 401 -4.64 -17.03 -24.09
CA ILE A 401 -4.12 -18.36 -23.73
C ILE A 401 -4.20 -19.36 -24.90
N ALA A 402 -5.20 -19.23 -25.77
CA ALA A 402 -5.28 -19.97 -27.03
C ALA A 402 -4.14 -19.62 -28.01
N LYS A 403 -3.54 -18.43 -27.88
CA LYS A 403 -2.38 -17.96 -28.66
C LYS A 403 -1.07 -18.00 -27.87
N ARG A 404 -0.99 -18.84 -26.83
CA ARG A 404 0.23 -19.02 -26.03
C ARG A 404 1.37 -19.62 -26.86
N LYS A 405 2.61 -19.32 -26.48
CA LYS A 405 3.83 -19.97 -27.03
C LYS A 405 4.39 -21.07 -26.14
N THR A 406 3.80 -21.29 -24.97
CA THR A 406 4.17 -22.37 -24.03
C THR A 406 3.34 -23.61 -24.32
N GLY A 407 3.95 -24.81 -24.26
CA GLY A 407 3.18 -26.07 -24.34
C GLY A 407 2.12 -26.11 -23.25
N GLU A 408 2.57 -26.05 -21.99
CA GLU A 408 1.68 -25.99 -20.83
C GLU A 408 1.06 -24.61 -20.59
N ILE A 409 -0.10 -24.60 -19.94
CA ILE A 409 -0.70 -23.40 -19.35
C ILE A 409 -0.14 -23.28 -17.92
N TYR A 410 0.56 -22.19 -17.62
CA TYR A 410 1.14 -21.98 -16.29
C TYR A 410 0.07 -21.85 -15.20
N LEU A 411 0.33 -22.42 -14.01
CA LEU A 411 -0.64 -22.55 -12.90
C LEU A 411 -1.34 -21.23 -12.52
N SER A 412 -0.65 -20.10 -12.56
CA SER A 412 -1.26 -18.78 -12.29
C SER A 412 -2.48 -18.49 -13.18
N ASN A 413 -2.46 -18.91 -14.45
CA ASN A 413 -3.61 -18.77 -15.35
C ASN A 413 -4.75 -19.73 -15.02
N TRP A 414 -4.50 -20.90 -14.42
CA TRP A 414 -5.57 -21.81 -13.98
C TRP A 414 -6.42 -21.09 -12.94
N TYR A 415 -5.78 -20.60 -11.88
CA TYR A 415 -6.40 -19.81 -10.82
C TYR A 415 -7.14 -18.56 -11.33
N ILE A 416 -6.49 -17.74 -12.17
CA ILE A 416 -7.07 -16.49 -12.70
C ILE A 416 -8.27 -16.73 -13.62
N VAL A 417 -8.19 -17.72 -14.52
CA VAL A 417 -9.27 -18.01 -15.48
C VAL A 417 -10.43 -18.74 -14.82
N SER A 418 -10.15 -19.72 -13.95
CA SER A 418 -11.19 -20.38 -13.16
C SER A 418 -11.96 -19.37 -12.30
N ALA A 419 -11.28 -18.38 -11.70
CA ALA A 419 -11.98 -17.38 -10.90
C ALA A 419 -12.97 -16.53 -11.71
N LEU A 420 -12.60 -16.14 -12.93
CA LEU A 420 -13.51 -15.47 -13.87
C LEU A 420 -14.69 -16.36 -14.26
N MET A 421 -14.44 -17.63 -14.58
CA MET A 421 -15.48 -18.59 -14.95
C MET A 421 -16.46 -18.85 -13.79
N TYR A 422 -15.94 -19.10 -12.59
CA TYR A 422 -16.77 -19.32 -11.41
C TYR A 422 -17.60 -18.07 -11.09
N LEU A 423 -17.04 -16.86 -11.09
CA LEU A 423 -17.82 -15.67 -10.75
C LEU A 423 -18.98 -15.43 -11.72
N ILE A 424 -18.83 -15.75 -13.01
CA ILE A 424 -19.93 -15.67 -13.98
C ILE A 424 -21.04 -16.66 -13.62
N VAL A 425 -20.71 -17.93 -13.32
CA VAL A 425 -21.68 -18.95 -12.88
C VAL A 425 -22.36 -18.55 -11.56
N ILE A 426 -21.58 -18.10 -10.57
CA ILE A 426 -22.06 -17.63 -9.27
C ILE A 426 -23.02 -16.44 -9.43
N SER A 427 -22.71 -15.51 -10.33
CA SER A 427 -23.58 -14.35 -10.63
C SER A 427 -24.87 -14.77 -11.33
N LEU A 428 -24.83 -15.74 -12.25
CA LEU A 428 -26.04 -16.28 -12.87
C LEU A 428 -26.94 -16.98 -11.84
N VAL A 429 -26.38 -17.83 -10.98
CA VAL A 429 -27.11 -18.51 -9.90
C VAL A 429 -27.77 -17.50 -8.94
N ALA A 430 -27.11 -16.38 -8.66
CA ALA A 430 -27.55 -15.39 -7.68
C ALA A 430 -28.47 -14.27 -8.22
N TYR A 431 -28.54 -14.06 -9.53
CA TYR A 431 -29.39 -13.02 -10.15
C TYR A 431 -30.49 -13.55 -11.08
N LEU A 432 -30.50 -14.84 -11.40
CA LEU A 432 -31.65 -15.48 -12.06
C LEU A 432 -32.72 -15.84 -10.99
N PRO A 433 -34.01 -15.55 -11.23
CA PRO A 433 -35.06 -15.66 -10.21
C PRO A 433 -35.62 -17.08 -10.02
N PHE A 434 -35.20 -18.06 -10.82
CA PHE A 434 -35.90 -19.35 -11.01
C PHE A 434 -35.90 -20.32 -9.80
N TRP A 435 -35.25 -19.96 -8.69
CA TRP A 435 -35.00 -20.85 -7.54
C TRP A 435 -34.74 -20.08 -6.23
N GLN A 436 -35.24 -18.84 -6.11
CA GLN A 436 -34.97 -17.96 -4.97
C GLN A 436 -36.19 -17.75 -4.07
N ASP A 437 -36.95 -18.81 -3.82
CA ASP A 437 -38.14 -18.79 -2.98
C ASP A 437 -37.87 -19.42 -1.61
N GLY A 438 -38.22 -18.71 -0.52
CA GLY A 438 -38.12 -19.21 0.85
C GLY A 438 -36.70 -19.68 1.22
N LEU A 439 -36.56 -20.95 1.62
CA LEU A 439 -35.25 -21.54 1.93
C LEU A 439 -34.29 -21.57 0.73
N GLY A 440 -34.81 -21.53 -0.50
CA GLY A 440 -34.02 -21.42 -1.72
C GLY A 440 -33.21 -20.13 -1.77
N GLU A 441 -33.81 -18.99 -1.40
CA GLU A 441 -33.07 -17.73 -1.32
C GLU A 441 -31.92 -17.80 -0.32
N THR A 442 -32.16 -18.33 0.89
CA THR A 442 -31.13 -18.44 1.93
C THR A 442 -29.97 -19.33 1.51
N ILE A 443 -30.25 -20.47 0.85
CA ILE A 443 -29.23 -21.38 0.32
C ILE A 443 -28.42 -20.69 -0.79
N VAL A 444 -29.09 -20.02 -1.73
CA VAL A 444 -28.46 -19.30 -2.85
C VAL A 444 -27.66 -18.10 -2.38
N GLN A 445 -28.11 -17.38 -1.36
CA GLN A 445 -27.39 -16.28 -0.73
C GLN A 445 -26.13 -16.78 -0.01
N GLY A 446 -26.21 -17.89 0.73
CA GLY A 446 -25.05 -18.51 1.38
C GLY A 446 -24.01 -19.00 0.37
N TYR A 447 -24.49 -19.63 -0.71
CA TYR A 447 -23.67 -20.00 -1.87
C TYR A 447 -22.99 -18.77 -2.45
N TYR A 448 -23.73 -17.75 -2.88
CA TYR A 448 -23.20 -16.53 -3.49
C TYR A 448 -22.16 -15.83 -2.61
N MET A 449 -22.53 -15.56 -1.36
CA MET A 449 -21.71 -14.85 -0.38
C MET A 449 -20.35 -15.51 -0.17
N HIS A 450 -20.34 -16.82 0.10
CA HIS A 450 -19.09 -17.51 0.34
C HIS A 450 -18.28 -17.73 -0.95
N GLN A 451 -18.95 -18.12 -2.04
CA GLN A 451 -18.31 -18.40 -3.31
C GLN A 451 -17.69 -17.15 -3.95
N ALA A 452 -18.25 -15.95 -3.73
CA ALA A 452 -17.62 -14.70 -4.12
C ALA A 452 -16.28 -14.47 -3.37
N VAL A 453 -16.21 -14.75 -2.07
CA VAL A 453 -14.95 -14.64 -1.32
C VAL A 453 -13.93 -15.69 -1.78
N GLY A 454 -14.34 -16.95 -1.89
CA GLY A 454 -13.44 -18.06 -2.25
C GLY A 454 -13.06 -18.12 -3.72
N MET A 455 -14.05 -18.26 -4.59
CA MET A 455 -13.85 -18.60 -6.00
C MET A 455 -13.56 -17.37 -6.86
N TRP A 456 -13.92 -16.16 -6.42
CA TRP A 456 -13.44 -14.93 -7.05
C TRP A 456 -12.22 -14.36 -6.34
N PHE A 457 -12.37 -13.75 -5.16
CA PHE A 457 -11.28 -12.98 -4.55
C PHE A 457 -10.06 -13.84 -4.19
N MET A 458 -10.26 -14.91 -3.42
CA MET A 458 -9.17 -15.78 -2.98
C MET A 458 -8.52 -16.52 -4.16
N LEU A 459 -9.30 -17.21 -4.99
CA LEU A 459 -8.77 -18.00 -6.12
C LEU A 459 -7.98 -17.13 -7.11
N PHE A 460 -8.51 -15.97 -7.52
CA PHE A 460 -7.79 -15.06 -8.41
C PHE A 460 -6.50 -14.54 -7.75
N THR A 461 -6.56 -14.17 -6.47
CA THR A 461 -5.40 -13.64 -5.74
C THR A 461 -4.30 -14.70 -5.52
N LEU A 462 -4.66 -15.96 -5.28
CA LEU A 462 -3.69 -17.06 -5.27
C LEU A 462 -2.95 -17.17 -6.61
N GLY A 463 -3.67 -17.00 -7.73
CA GLY A 463 -3.07 -16.87 -9.06
C GLY A 463 -2.05 -15.72 -9.17
N ILE A 464 -2.38 -14.55 -8.60
CA ILE A 464 -1.46 -13.39 -8.51
C ILE A 464 -0.18 -13.74 -7.71
N VAL A 465 -0.31 -14.47 -6.60
CA VAL A 465 0.84 -14.92 -5.79
C VAL A 465 1.71 -15.92 -6.57
N TYR A 466 1.11 -16.92 -7.22
CA TYR A 466 1.84 -17.90 -8.02
C TYR A 466 2.70 -17.27 -9.12
N TYR A 467 2.34 -16.09 -9.62
CA TYR A 467 3.20 -15.31 -10.52
C TYR A 467 4.21 -14.42 -9.77
N PHE A 468 3.74 -13.52 -8.90
CA PHE A 468 4.60 -12.44 -8.39
C PHE A 468 5.58 -12.89 -7.31
N LEU A 469 5.23 -13.87 -6.46
CA LEU A 469 6.08 -14.30 -5.33
C LEU A 469 7.39 -14.97 -5.78
N PRO A 470 7.39 -16.08 -6.57
CA PRO A 470 8.64 -16.66 -7.10
C PRO A 470 9.44 -15.64 -7.91
N GLN A 471 8.75 -14.72 -8.59
CA GLN A 471 9.35 -13.64 -9.36
C GLN A 471 10.02 -12.54 -8.51
N GLN A 472 9.53 -12.23 -7.30
CA GLN A 472 10.23 -11.33 -6.36
C GLN A 472 11.44 -12.03 -5.72
N LEU A 473 11.29 -13.31 -5.39
CA LEU A 473 12.35 -14.11 -4.78
C LEU A 473 13.44 -14.51 -5.80
N ASN A 474 13.14 -14.43 -7.11
CA ASN A 474 13.95 -14.93 -8.22
C ASN A 474 14.33 -16.41 -7.99
N ARG A 475 13.30 -17.22 -7.71
CA ARG A 475 13.37 -18.67 -7.47
C ARG A 475 12.16 -19.34 -8.15
N PRO A 476 12.25 -20.63 -8.52
CA PRO A 476 11.05 -21.39 -8.90
C PRO A 476 10.08 -21.49 -7.71
N ILE A 477 8.81 -21.77 -8.00
CA ILE A 477 7.82 -22.17 -6.98
C ILE A 477 8.28 -23.51 -6.36
N TYR A 478 8.11 -23.70 -5.04
CA TYR A 478 8.70 -24.84 -4.33
C TYR A 478 8.24 -26.21 -4.85
N SER A 479 6.94 -26.39 -5.11
CA SER A 479 6.40 -27.63 -5.65
C SER A 479 5.25 -27.37 -6.62
N TYR A 480 5.37 -27.86 -7.85
CA TYR A 480 4.29 -27.79 -8.83
C TYR A 480 3.10 -28.67 -8.40
N SER A 481 3.38 -29.88 -7.90
CA SER A 481 2.35 -30.83 -7.44
C SER A 481 1.54 -30.32 -6.25
N LEU A 482 2.13 -29.59 -5.29
CA LEU A 482 1.36 -28.92 -4.23
C LEU A 482 0.45 -27.82 -4.79
N GLY A 483 0.84 -27.16 -5.87
CA GLY A 483 0.01 -26.16 -6.56
C GLY A 483 -1.18 -26.79 -7.28
N ILE A 484 -0.99 -27.93 -7.94
CA ILE A 484 -2.07 -28.73 -8.54
C ILE A 484 -3.02 -29.27 -7.47
N LEU A 485 -2.49 -29.85 -6.38
CA LEU A 485 -3.27 -30.35 -5.26
C LEU A 485 -4.13 -29.24 -4.65
N ALA A 486 -3.53 -28.08 -4.37
CA ALA A 486 -4.26 -26.93 -3.85
C ALA A 486 -5.34 -26.45 -4.81
N PHE A 487 -5.09 -26.40 -6.13
CA PHE A 487 -6.06 -25.95 -7.11
C PHE A 487 -7.31 -26.85 -7.17
N TRP A 488 -7.13 -28.16 -7.29
CA TRP A 488 -8.26 -29.09 -7.42
C TRP A 488 -9.01 -29.30 -6.10
N THR A 489 -8.33 -29.33 -4.96
CA THR A 489 -9.00 -29.46 -3.66
C THR A 489 -9.70 -28.18 -3.23
N GLN A 490 -9.19 -27.00 -3.60
CA GLN A 490 -9.91 -25.72 -3.50
C GLN A 490 -11.24 -25.77 -4.28
N ILE A 491 -11.23 -26.26 -5.53
CA ILE A 491 -12.45 -26.40 -6.34
C ILE A 491 -13.43 -27.42 -5.70
N LEU A 492 -12.93 -28.59 -5.31
CA LEU A 492 -13.74 -29.68 -4.76
C LEU A 492 -14.42 -29.29 -3.44
N PHE A 493 -13.67 -28.71 -2.50
CA PHE A 493 -14.20 -28.43 -1.17
C PHE A 493 -14.96 -27.10 -1.12
N TYR A 494 -14.38 -25.99 -1.62
CA TYR A 494 -14.96 -24.66 -1.42
C TYR A 494 -16.37 -24.52 -1.99
N THR A 495 -16.63 -25.16 -3.13
CA THR A 495 -17.93 -25.16 -3.80
C THR A 495 -19.08 -25.76 -2.98
N THR A 496 -18.78 -26.50 -1.90
CA THR A 496 -19.78 -27.14 -1.02
C THR A 496 -20.14 -26.32 0.23
N ILE A 497 -19.42 -25.23 0.52
CA ILE A 497 -19.37 -24.65 1.88
C ILE A 497 -20.43 -23.57 2.15
N GLY A 498 -21.11 -23.04 1.12
CA GLY A 498 -21.96 -21.83 1.24
C GLY A 498 -22.94 -21.78 2.42
N THR A 499 -23.51 -22.91 2.84
CA THR A 499 -24.46 -23.00 3.95
C THR A 499 -23.83 -23.01 5.36
N HIS A 500 -22.50 -22.96 5.51
CA HIS A 500 -21.84 -22.84 6.83
C HIS A 500 -22.10 -21.48 7.51
N HIS A 501 -22.48 -20.45 6.74
CA HIS A 501 -22.99 -19.17 7.26
C HIS A 501 -24.38 -19.27 7.90
N PHE A 502 -25.04 -20.41 7.77
CA PHE A 502 -26.43 -20.65 8.16
C PHE A 502 -26.58 -21.95 8.97
N VAL A 503 -25.54 -22.31 9.74
CA VAL A 503 -25.62 -23.36 10.74
C VAL A 503 -26.65 -22.95 11.82
N PHE A 504 -27.44 -23.91 12.32
CA PHE A 504 -28.62 -23.69 13.18
C PHE A 504 -29.77 -22.87 12.56
N SER A 505 -29.71 -22.49 11.28
CA SER A 505 -30.87 -21.95 10.56
C SER A 505 -31.90 -23.03 10.20
N ALA A 506 -33.01 -22.62 9.58
CA ALA A 506 -34.02 -23.51 9.00
C ALA A 506 -33.55 -24.28 7.74
N ILE A 507 -32.33 -24.07 7.25
CA ILE A 507 -31.75 -24.88 6.15
C ILE A 507 -31.57 -26.33 6.62
N PRO A 508 -31.87 -27.37 5.81
CA PRO A 508 -31.75 -28.77 6.20
C PRO A 508 -30.40 -29.14 6.83
N TRP A 509 -30.45 -29.85 7.97
CA TRP A 509 -29.29 -30.19 8.80
C TRP A 509 -28.20 -30.99 8.07
N TRP A 510 -28.58 -31.82 7.08
CA TRP A 510 -27.63 -32.54 6.24
C TRP A 510 -26.81 -31.58 5.37
N LEU A 511 -27.42 -30.53 4.83
CA LEU A 511 -26.76 -29.53 3.97
C LEU A 511 -25.85 -28.60 4.80
N GLN A 512 -26.24 -28.28 6.04
CA GLN A 512 -25.33 -27.65 7.01
C GLN A 512 -24.11 -28.55 7.28
N THR A 513 -24.33 -29.86 7.44
CA THR A 513 -23.25 -30.83 7.74
C THR A 513 -22.27 -31.00 6.57
N ILE A 514 -22.76 -31.05 5.33
CA ILE A 514 -21.90 -31.09 4.14
C ILE A 514 -20.98 -29.85 4.08
N ALA A 515 -21.51 -28.66 4.32
CA ALA A 515 -20.71 -27.44 4.34
C ALA A 515 -19.63 -27.42 5.44
N ILE A 516 -19.90 -28.01 6.60
CA ILE A 516 -18.90 -28.20 7.66
C ILE A 516 -17.82 -29.19 7.22
N VAL A 517 -18.18 -30.29 6.56
CA VAL A 517 -17.21 -31.26 6.01
C VAL A 517 -16.34 -30.60 4.92
N GLY A 518 -16.93 -29.79 4.04
CA GLY A 518 -16.18 -28.97 3.08
C GLY A 518 -15.23 -27.99 3.77
N SER A 519 -15.67 -27.34 4.86
CA SER A 519 -14.86 -26.42 5.66
C SER A 519 -13.65 -27.10 6.30
N VAL A 520 -13.77 -28.37 6.70
CA VAL A 520 -12.64 -29.18 7.16
C VAL A 520 -11.76 -29.63 5.98
N GLY A 521 -12.35 -30.02 4.85
CA GLY A 521 -11.61 -30.37 3.64
C GLY A 521 -10.72 -29.23 3.12
N MET A 522 -11.13 -27.97 3.33
CA MET A 522 -10.37 -26.77 3.01
C MET A 522 -9.01 -26.63 3.72
N ILE A 523 -8.75 -27.40 4.79
CA ILE A 523 -7.41 -27.50 5.38
C ILE A 523 -6.38 -27.98 4.33
N ILE A 524 -6.78 -28.88 3.41
CA ILE A 524 -5.89 -29.44 2.39
C ILE A 524 -5.34 -28.36 1.42
N PRO A 525 -6.16 -27.57 0.70
CA PRO A 525 -5.67 -26.51 -0.18
C PRO A 525 -5.00 -25.35 0.58
N VAL A 526 -5.44 -25.04 1.80
CA VAL A 526 -4.83 -24.00 2.64
C VAL A 526 -3.41 -24.39 3.06
N VAL A 527 -3.23 -25.60 3.60
CA VAL A 527 -1.90 -26.12 3.99
C VAL A 527 -1.01 -26.32 2.76
N ALA A 528 -1.52 -26.90 1.66
CA ALA A 528 -0.76 -27.12 0.44
C ALA A 528 -0.28 -25.80 -0.19
N GLY A 529 -1.17 -24.82 -0.35
CA GLY A 529 -0.83 -23.49 -0.87
C GLY A 529 0.15 -22.73 0.05
N THR A 530 -0.14 -22.68 1.36
CA THR A 530 0.71 -22.02 2.35
C THR A 530 2.12 -22.61 2.36
N THR A 531 2.23 -23.95 2.43
CA THR A 531 3.51 -24.66 2.40
C THR A 531 4.29 -24.35 1.14
N ASN A 532 3.62 -24.33 -0.01
CA ASN A 532 4.25 -24.02 -1.29
C ASN A 532 4.81 -22.59 -1.33
N PHE A 533 4.06 -21.60 -0.85
CA PHE A 533 4.52 -20.21 -0.77
C PHE A 533 5.63 -20.01 0.26
N LEU A 534 5.50 -20.51 1.48
CA LEU A 534 6.51 -20.37 2.53
C LEU A 534 7.81 -21.11 2.18
N MET A 535 7.74 -22.32 1.63
CA MET A 535 8.94 -23.05 1.19
C MET A 535 9.60 -22.42 -0.05
N THR A 536 8.89 -21.58 -0.82
CA THR A 536 9.51 -20.77 -1.87
C THR A 536 10.45 -19.69 -1.30
N PHE A 537 10.26 -19.25 -0.05
CA PHE A 537 11.23 -18.40 0.68
C PHE A 537 12.46 -19.19 1.19
N ARG A 538 12.48 -20.53 1.15
CA ARG A 538 13.62 -21.34 1.66
C ARG A 538 14.91 -20.96 0.94
N GLY A 539 15.92 -20.53 1.70
CA GLY A 539 17.19 -19.99 1.18
C GLY A 539 17.11 -18.60 0.52
N GLY A 540 15.94 -17.95 0.54
CA GLY A 540 15.69 -16.59 0.03
C GLY A 540 15.39 -15.55 1.11
N TRP A 541 15.23 -15.96 2.38
CA TRP A 541 14.80 -15.10 3.51
C TRP A 541 15.55 -13.77 3.66
N TYR A 542 16.86 -13.70 3.34
CA TYR A 542 17.63 -12.46 3.39
C TYR A 542 16.99 -11.32 2.57
N LYS A 543 16.34 -11.65 1.44
CA LYS A 543 15.67 -10.67 0.56
C LYS A 543 14.50 -9.95 1.24
N LEU A 544 13.95 -10.48 2.35
CA LEU A 544 12.91 -9.81 3.13
C LEU A 544 13.40 -8.49 3.75
N ARG A 545 14.67 -8.44 4.16
CA ARG A 545 15.34 -7.21 4.62
C ARG A 545 15.48 -6.22 3.48
N ASP A 546 15.91 -6.69 2.31
CA ASP A 546 16.31 -5.83 1.19
C ASP A 546 15.16 -5.40 0.26
N SER A 547 14.00 -6.06 0.33
CA SER A 547 12.81 -5.78 -0.49
C SER A 547 11.72 -5.02 0.27
N TYR A 548 11.01 -4.13 -0.42
CA TYR A 548 9.81 -3.47 0.09
C TYR A 548 8.50 -4.19 -0.30
N THR A 549 8.55 -5.18 -1.21
CA THR A 549 7.37 -5.96 -1.65
C THR A 549 7.20 -7.27 -0.88
N LEU A 550 8.31 -7.94 -0.54
CA LEU A 550 8.29 -9.23 0.15
C LEU A 550 7.63 -9.23 1.54
N PRO A 551 7.71 -8.16 2.37
CA PRO A 551 6.96 -8.10 3.62
C PRO A 551 5.44 -8.21 3.40
N PHE A 552 4.88 -7.50 2.42
CA PHE A 552 3.44 -7.61 2.10
C PHE A 552 3.06 -9.01 1.61
N PHE A 553 3.90 -9.65 0.78
CA PHE A 553 3.68 -11.04 0.37
C PHE A 553 3.72 -12.01 1.55
N LEU A 554 4.69 -11.89 2.45
CA LEU A 554 4.81 -12.76 3.62
C LEU A 554 3.62 -12.58 4.58
N THR A 555 3.24 -11.35 4.87
CA THR A 555 2.05 -11.04 5.70
C THR A 555 0.77 -11.60 5.07
N GLY A 556 0.57 -11.43 3.76
CA GLY A 556 -0.57 -12.00 3.06
C GLY A 556 -0.62 -13.53 3.02
N VAL A 557 0.55 -14.20 2.97
CA VAL A 557 0.64 -15.68 3.07
C VAL A 557 0.42 -16.17 4.51
N ILE A 558 0.84 -15.41 5.52
CA ILE A 558 0.57 -15.73 6.94
C ILE A 558 -0.93 -15.59 7.22
N PHE A 559 -1.58 -14.50 6.78
CA PHE A 559 -3.03 -14.34 6.93
C PHE A 559 -3.83 -15.29 6.03
N TYR A 560 -3.28 -15.77 4.90
CA TYR A 560 -3.92 -16.85 4.13
C TYR A 560 -4.05 -18.10 4.97
N PHE A 561 -2.98 -18.49 5.68
CA PHE A 561 -3.04 -19.61 6.61
C PHE A 561 -4.00 -19.32 7.78
N THR A 562 -3.75 -18.27 8.57
CA THR A 562 -4.49 -18.07 9.82
C THR A 562 -5.96 -17.72 9.58
N GLY A 563 -6.26 -16.85 8.61
CA GLY A 563 -7.63 -16.46 8.28
C GLY A 563 -8.46 -17.60 7.68
N SER A 564 -7.88 -18.42 6.79
CA SER A 564 -8.61 -19.57 6.24
C SER A 564 -8.79 -20.69 7.27
N MET A 565 -7.79 -20.98 8.12
CA MET A 565 -7.95 -21.93 9.23
C MET A 565 -8.96 -21.44 10.28
N GLN A 566 -9.04 -20.13 10.53
CA GLN A 566 -10.09 -19.54 11.37
C GLN A 566 -11.48 -19.72 10.74
N GLY A 567 -11.61 -19.61 9.42
CA GLY A 567 -12.86 -19.90 8.70
C GLY A 567 -13.33 -21.34 8.89
N THR A 568 -12.42 -22.31 8.83
CA THR A 568 -12.71 -23.71 9.21
C THR A 568 -13.17 -23.83 10.66
N ALA A 569 -12.58 -23.06 11.59
CA ALA A 569 -12.98 -23.07 12.99
C ALA A 569 -14.36 -22.41 13.23
N GLU A 570 -14.73 -21.36 12.50
CA GLU A 570 -16.04 -20.70 12.56
C GLU A 570 -17.20 -21.57 12.01
N ALA A 571 -16.89 -22.57 11.18
CA ALA A 571 -17.88 -23.51 10.66
C ALA A 571 -18.35 -24.57 11.68
N PHE A 572 -17.53 -24.94 12.68
CA PHE A 572 -17.92 -25.97 13.65
C PHE A 572 -19.11 -25.52 14.52
N ARG A 573 -20.07 -26.41 14.77
CA ARG A 573 -21.30 -26.09 15.52
C ARG A 573 -21.08 -25.43 16.89
N GLY A 574 -20.10 -25.89 17.66
CA GLY A 574 -19.84 -25.36 19.01
C GLY A 574 -19.28 -23.93 19.04
N THR A 575 -18.41 -23.59 18.09
CA THR A 575 -17.86 -22.24 17.90
C THR A 575 -18.85 -21.33 17.19
N ASN A 576 -19.55 -21.84 16.19
CA ASN A 576 -20.60 -21.11 15.47
C ASN A 576 -21.71 -20.63 16.41
N LEU A 577 -22.16 -21.48 17.34
CA LEU A 577 -23.14 -21.13 18.38
C LEU A 577 -22.72 -19.92 19.25
N MET A 578 -21.40 -19.68 19.39
CA MET A 578 -20.82 -18.62 20.21
C MET A 578 -20.45 -17.37 19.39
N TRP A 579 -20.05 -17.54 18.13
CA TRP A 579 -19.52 -16.47 17.29
C TRP A 579 -20.49 -15.95 16.23
N HIS A 580 -21.51 -16.71 15.84
CA HIS A 580 -22.50 -16.27 14.85
C HIS A 580 -23.32 -15.07 15.37
N PHE A 581 -23.68 -14.15 14.46
CA PHE A 581 -24.22 -12.81 14.77
C PHE A 581 -23.38 -11.92 15.71
N THR A 582 -22.17 -12.32 16.10
CA THR A 582 -21.23 -11.46 16.84
C THR A 582 -20.29 -10.71 15.89
N ASP A 583 -19.54 -9.74 16.42
CA ASP A 583 -18.53 -9.00 15.65
C ASP A 583 -17.31 -9.86 15.28
N PHE A 584 -17.23 -11.13 15.73
CA PHE A 584 -16.17 -12.07 15.38
C PHE A 584 -16.10 -12.30 13.88
N THR A 585 -17.25 -12.53 13.22
CA THR A 585 -17.34 -12.71 11.76
C THR A 585 -17.04 -11.41 11.00
N VAL A 586 -17.30 -10.24 11.60
CA VAL A 586 -16.86 -8.93 11.04
C VAL A 586 -15.34 -8.84 11.07
N ALA A 587 -14.72 -9.22 12.19
CA ALA A 587 -13.26 -9.29 12.31
C ALA A 587 -12.64 -10.34 11.38
N HIS A 588 -13.27 -11.50 11.18
CA HIS A 588 -12.87 -12.52 10.20
C HIS A 588 -12.86 -11.97 8.77
N SER A 589 -13.95 -11.30 8.36
CA SER A 589 -14.08 -10.72 7.03
C SER A 589 -13.00 -9.67 6.77
N HIS A 590 -12.65 -8.86 7.78
CA HIS A 590 -11.51 -7.95 7.69
C HIS A 590 -10.16 -8.71 7.65
N LEU A 591 -9.95 -9.71 8.50
CA LEU A 591 -8.71 -10.51 8.51
C LEU A 591 -8.43 -11.15 7.15
N THR A 592 -9.48 -11.63 6.46
CA THR A 592 -9.38 -12.27 5.14
C THR A 592 -9.30 -11.25 3.99
N MET A 593 -10.29 -10.36 3.82
CA MET A 593 -10.33 -9.42 2.68
C MET A 593 -9.27 -8.31 2.78
N TYR A 594 -8.85 -7.93 3.99
CA TYR A 594 -7.75 -7.00 4.18
C TYR A 594 -6.42 -7.75 4.27
N GLY A 595 -6.28 -8.61 5.28
CA GLY A 595 -5.02 -9.30 5.62
C GLY A 595 -4.51 -10.23 4.52
N ILE A 596 -5.39 -10.84 3.72
CA ILE A 596 -5.01 -11.65 2.56
C ILE A 596 -5.08 -10.81 1.29
N ILE A 597 -6.31 -10.49 0.83
CA ILE A 597 -6.54 -9.98 -0.53
C ILE A 597 -5.84 -8.63 -0.73
N SER A 598 -6.09 -7.66 0.16
CA SER A 598 -5.53 -6.31 0.01
C SER A 598 -4.00 -6.28 0.18
N PHE A 599 -3.44 -7.01 1.14
CA PHE A 599 -1.98 -7.15 1.29
C PHE A 599 -1.31 -7.74 0.05
N LEU A 600 -1.89 -8.78 -0.56
CA LEU A 600 -1.32 -9.43 -1.75
C LEU A 600 -1.49 -8.56 -3.02
N ILE A 601 -2.61 -7.85 -3.17
CA ILE A 601 -2.80 -6.84 -4.23
C ILE A 601 -1.79 -5.69 -4.07
N TRP A 602 -1.54 -5.19 -2.86
CA TRP A 602 -0.50 -4.19 -2.62
C TRP A 602 0.89 -4.73 -2.94
N ALA A 603 1.22 -5.94 -2.49
CA ALA A 603 2.52 -6.57 -2.76
C ALA A 603 2.81 -6.69 -4.27
N ALA A 604 1.81 -7.11 -5.04
CA ALA A 604 1.86 -7.19 -6.49
C ALA A 604 1.86 -5.81 -7.17
N SER A 605 1.11 -4.83 -6.66
CA SER A 605 1.08 -3.46 -7.18
C SER A 605 2.43 -2.75 -7.02
N TYR A 606 3.04 -2.82 -5.83
CA TYR A 606 4.40 -2.31 -5.59
C TYR A 606 5.46 -3.08 -6.40
N ALA A 607 5.21 -4.35 -6.74
CA ALA A 607 6.09 -5.13 -7.61
C ALA A 607 5.92 -4.82 -9.10
N LEU A 608 4.77 -4.30 -9.52
CA LEU A 608 4.44 -4.05 -10.92
C LEU A 608 4.62 -2.59 -11.35
N VAL A 609 4.03 -1.64 -10.61
CA VAL A 609 3.95 -0.23 -11.04
C VAL A 609 5.35 0.36 -11.34
N PRO A 610 6.38 0.19 -10.50
CA PRO A 610 7.74 0.68 -10.82
C PRO A 610 8.35 0.10 -12.10
N ARG A 611 7.90 -1.06 -12.56
CA ARG A 611 8.36 -1.67 -13.82
C ARG A 611 7.65 -1.11 -15.04
N LEU A 612 6.42 -0.62 -14.88
CA LEU A 612 5.65 0.07 -15.92
C LEU A 612 6.04 1.55 -16.04
N THR A 613 6.46 2.19 -14.93
CA THR A 613 6.69 3.64 -14.85
C THR A 613 8.15 4.05 -14.65
N ARG A 614 9.05 3.08 -14.47
CA ARG A 614 10.47 3.24 -14.09
C ARG A 614 10.71 4.00 -12.76
N GLN A 615 9.68 4.17 -11.93
CA GLN A 615 9.72 5.03 -10.73
C GLN A 615 9.24 4.29 -9.47
N GLU A 616 10.01 4.40 -8.38
CA GLU A 616 9.71 3.78 -7.09
C GLU A 616 9.14 4.80 -6.09
N ALA A 617 8.22 4.36 -5.23
CA ALA A 617 7.72 5.16 -4.12
C ALA A 617 8.79 5.32 -3.01
N PRO A 618 8.74 6.40 -2.20
CA PRO A 618 9.71 6.59 -1.11
C PRO A 618 9.62 5.46 -0.08
N GLN A 619 10.75 4.82 0.22
CA GLN A 619 10.81 3.64 1.09
C GLN A 619 10.20 3.88 2.48
N LEU A 620 10.32 5.09 3.03
CA LEU A 620 9.68 5.50 4.28
C LEU A 620 8.14 5.48 4.20
N THR A 621 7.54 5.93 3.10
CA THR A 621 6.06 5.93 2.94
C THR A 621 5.51 4.58 2.51
N ILE A 622 6.33 3.69 1.93
CA ILE A 622 5.97 2.27 1.79
C ILE A 622 6.00 1.57 3.17
N GLY A 623 7.01 1.87 4.00
CA GLY A 623 7.11 1.35 5.37
C GLY A 623 5.98 1.84 6.28
N ALA A 624 5.60 3.12 6.18
CA ALA A 624 4.45 3.68 6.90
C ALA A 624 3.14 2.99 6.49
N HIS A 625 2.91 2.80 5.18
CA HIS A 625 1.78 2.02 4.67
C HIS A 625 1.75 0.59 5.25
N PHE A 626 2.88 -0.14 5.21
CA PHE A 626 2.96 -1.51 5.73
C PHE A 626 2.59 -1.59 7.21
N TRP A 627 3.22 -0.77 8.06
CA TRP A 627 3.01 -0.86 9.51
C TRP A 627 1.65 -0.34 9.96
N LEU A 628 1.13 0.73 9.33
CA LEU A 628 -0.22 1.22 9.62
C LEU A 628 -1.30 0.23 9.18
N ALA A 629 -1.13 -0.43 8.03
CA ALA A 629 -2.04 -1.47 7.57
C ALA A 629 -2.01 -2.70 8.51
N LEU A 630 -0.82 -3.15 8.92
CA LEU A 630 -0.66 -4.34 9.75
C LEU A 630 -1.12 -4.11 11.20
N LEU A 631 -0.62 -3.06 11.85
CA LEU A 631 -0.98 -2.76 13.24
C LEU A 631 -2.44 -2.29 13.35
N GLY A 632 -2.94 -1.53 12.35
CA GLY A 632 -4.34 -1.15 12.27
C GLY A 632 -5.25 -2.37 12.15
N LEU A 633 -4.93 -3.32 11.28
CA LEU A 633 -5.67 -4.59 11.18
C LEU A 633 -5.67 -5.36 12.50
N LEU A 634 -4.53 -5.45 13.20
CA LEU A 634 -4.43 -6.19 14.47
C LEU A 634 -5.21 -5.51 15.61
N PHE A 635 -5.16 -4.17 15.71
CA PHE A 635 -5.99 -3.41 16.65
C PHE A 635 -7.49 -3.41 16.28
N TYR A 636 -7.82 -3.61 15.01
CA TYR A 636 -9.20 -3.84 14.58
C TYR A 636 -9.66 -5.25 15.00
N THR A 637 -8.93 -6.31 14.64
CA THR A 637 -9.44 -7.68 14.71
C THR A 637 -9.28 -8.32 16.08
N VAL A 638 -8.13 -8.20 16.74
CA VAL A 638 -7.86 -8.95 17.98
C VAL A 638 -8.78 -8.51 19.13
N PRO A 639 -8.97 -7.20 19.42
CA PRO A 639 -9.92 -6.78 20.45
C PRO A 639 -11.37 -7.13 20.07
N LEU A 640 -11.74 -6.99 18.80
CA LEU A 640 -13.10 -7.24 18.33
C LEU A 640 -13.47 -8.73 18.42
N MET A 641 -12.56 -9.65 18.07
CA MET A 641 -12.74 -11.10 18.25
C MET A 641 -12.87 -11.49 19.72
N TYR A 642 -12.03 -10.92 20.59
CA TYR A 642 -12.08 -11.19 22.03
C TYR A 642 -13.39 -10.70 22.66
N GLY A 643 -13.76 -9.43 22.44
CA GLY A 643 -15.02 -8.87 22.91
C GLY A 643 -16.25 -9.59 22.37
N ALA A 644 -16.23 -9.96 21.08
CA ALA A 644 -17.31 -10.73 20.45
C ALA A 644 -17.48 -12.14 21.04
N THR A 645 -16.37 -12.82 21.38
CA THR A 645 -16.41 -14.13 22.06
C THR A 645 -17.07 -14.00 23.44
N LEU A 646 -16.72 -12.96 24.21
CA LEU A 646 -17.34 -12.69 25.51
C LEU A 646 -18.82 -12.28 25.36
N LYS A 647 -19.19 -11.51 24.33
CA LYS A 647 -20.60 -11.22 23.99
C LYS A 647 -21.39 -12.50 23.70
N GLY A 648 -20.79 -13.46 22.99
CA GLY A 648 -21.36 -14.79 22.77
C GLY A 648 -21.72 -15.49 24.08
N PHE A 649 -20.78 -15.55 25.05
CA PHE A 649 -21.06 -16.11 26.37
C PHE A 649 -22.14 -15.37 27.16
N LEU A 650 -22.22 -14.03 27.07
CA LEU A 650 -23.31 -13.25 27.69
C LEU A 650 -24.67 -13.62 27.11
N TRP A 651 -24.78 -13.76 25.79
CA TRP A 651 -26.02 -14.19 25.13
C TRP A 651 -26.37 -15.64 25.46
N MET A 652 -25.40 -16.56 25.45
CA MET A 652 -25.60 -17.97 25.82
C MET A 652 -26.00 -18.18 27.29
N SER A 653 -25.63 -17.25 28.18
CA SER A 653 -26.06 -17.24 29.59
C SER A 653 -27.37 -16.49 29.84
N GLY A 654 -28.10 -16.10 28.78
CA GLY A 654 -29.42 -15.49 28.87
C GLY A 654 -29.42 -14.04 29.35
N LYS A 655 -28.29 -13.32 29.28
CA LYS A 655 -28.23 -11.91 29.66
C LYS A 655 -29.06 -11.03 28.70
N PRO A 656 -29.66 -9.92 29.18
CA PRO A 656 -30.36 -8.97 28.33
C PRO A 656 -29.45 -8.48 27.19
N PHE A 657 -29.98 -8.44 25.96
CA PHE A 657 -29.20 -8.08 24.76
C PHE A 657 -28.42 -6.75 24.91
N ILE A 658 -29.03 -5.76 25.58
CA ILE A 658 -28.43 -4.45 25.85
C ILE A 658 -27.16 -4.54 26.73
N GLU A 659 -27.04 -5.54 27.61
CA GLU A 659 -25.82 -5.78 28.40
C GLU A 659 -24.64 -6.11 27.48
N GLY A 660 -24.88 -6.97 26.48
CA GLY A 660 -23.90 -7.29 25.44
C GLY A 660 -23.58 -6.14 24.48
N VAL A 661 -24.52 -5.21 24.26
CA VAL A 661 -24.28 -3.98 23.47
C VAL A 661 -23.39 -3.01 24.24
N VAL A 662 -23.71 -2.72 25.51
CA VAL A 662 -22.92 -1.82 26.36
C VAL A 662 -21.51 -2.39 26.60
N PHE A 663 -21.40 -3.71 26.81
CA PHE A 663 -20.13 -4.42 26.95
C PHE A 663 -19.20 -4.25 25.72
N MET A 664 -19.75 -4.12 24.51
CA MET A 664 -18.95 -3.99 23.29
C MET A 664 -18.32 -2.60 23.06
N GLY A 665 -18.78 -1.56 23.78
CA GLY A 665 -18.32 -0.17 23.57
C GLY A 665 -16.79 0.01 23.49
N PRO A 666 -16.00 -0.50 24.46
CA PRO A 666 -14.54 -0.41 24.42
C PRO A 666 -13.90 -1.15 23.24
N TYR A 667 -14.50 -2.26 22.78
CA TYR A 667 -14.00 -3.04 21.65
C TYR A 667 -14.32 -2.36 20.32
N TRP A 668 -15.46 -1.68 20.20
CA TRP A 668 -15.77 -0.82 19.06
C TRP A 668 -14.90 0.43 18.99
N LEU A 669 -14.45 0.98 20.13
CA LEU A 669 -13.44 2.03 20.17
C LEU A 669 -12.09 1.54 19.61
N TRP A 670 -11.61 0.36 20.04
CA TRP A 670 -10.41 -0.24 19.44
C TRP A 670 -10.56 -0.52 17.94
N ARG A 671 -11.74 -0.98 17.51
CA ARG A 671 -12.08 -1.16 16.09
C ARG A 671 -11.95 0.15 15.29
N ALA A 672 -12.43 1.27 15.85
CA ALA A 672 -12.27 2.59 15.21
C ALA A 672 -10.79 3.06 15.20
N ILE A 673 -10.03 2.84 16.28
CA ILE A 673 -8.58 3.16 16.31
C ILE A 673 -7.82 2.35 15.25
N GLY A 674 -8.11 1.05 15.12
CA GLY A 674 -7.54 0.19 14.09
C GLY A 674 -7.96 0.62 12.67
N GLY A 675 -9.24 0.95 12.48
CA GLY A 675 -9.80 1.49 11.23
C GLY A 675 -9.11 2.79 10.79
N SER A 676 -8.96 3.75 11.69
CA SER A 676 -8.21 4.99 11.47
C SER A 676 -6.77 4.72 11.00
N MET A 677 -6.07 3.75 11.59
CA MET A 677 -4.73 3.36 11.16
C MET A 677 -4.74 2.71 9.76
N MET A 678 -5.71 1.84 9.48
CA MET A 678 -5.89 1.23 8.15
C MET A 678 -6.19 2.30 7.08
N TRP A 679 -7.09 3.24 7.36
CA TRP A 679 -7.43 4.38 6.49
C TRP A 679 -6.24 5.31 6.23
N LEU A 680 -5.48 5.68 7.27
CA LEU A 680 -4.22 6.41 7.11
C LEU A 680 -3.21 5.65 6.23
N SER A 681 -3.18 4.31 6.32
CA SER A 681 -2.33 3.48 5.46
C SER A 681 -2.72 3.62 3.98
N HIS A 682 -4.03 3.71 3.66
CA HIS A 682 -4.49 3.89 2.28
C HIS A 682 -4.11 5.26 1.71
N LEU A 683 -4.08 6.32 2.52
CA LEU A 683 -3.54 7.61 2.10
C LEU A 683 -2.05 7.50 1.73
N PHE A 684 -1.25 6.74 2.48
CA PHE A 684 0.13 6.44 2.10
C PHE A 684 0.22 5.59 0.82
N PHE A 685 -0.64 4.59 0.64
CA PHE A 685 -0.70 3.80 -0.60
C PHE A 685 -1.04 4.67 -1.83
N ALA A 686 -2.08 5.51 -1.74
CA ALA A 686 -2.48 6.41 -2.82
C ALA A 686 -1.40 7.45 -3.13
N TYR A 687 -0.75 8.03 -2.10
CA TYR A 687 0.42 8.88 -2.27
C TYR A 687 1.57 8.14 -2.98
N ASN A 688 1.85 6.89 -2.59
CA ASN A 688 2.89 6.08 -3.21
C ASN A 688 2.55 5.76 -4.68
N MET A 689 1.31 5.38 -4.98
CA MET A 689 0.81 5.17 -6.35
C MET A 689 0.98 6.42 -7.20
N TYR A 690 0.53 7.57 -6.71
CA TYR A 690 0.74 8.88 -7.36
C TYR A 690 2.23 9.16 -7.60
N ARG A 691 3.10 8.86 -6.62
CA ARG A 691 4.55 9.07 -6.71
C ARG A 691 5.28 8.09 -7.63
N MET A 692 4.69 6.94 -7.95
CA MET A 692 5.21 6.01 -8.96
C MET A 692 4.65 6.29 -10.35
N ILE A 693 3.44 6.84 -10.47
CA ILE A 693 2.78 7.13 -11.76
C ILE A 693 3.21 8.50 -12.32
N ARG A 694 3.25 9.55 -11.50
CA ARG A 694 3.61 10.90 -11.97
C ARG A 694 5.09 10.95 -12.38
N PRO A 695 5.43 11.31 -13.63
CA PRO A 695 6.82 11.49 -14.03
C PRO A 695 7.48 12.61 -13.22
N VAL A 696 8.55 12.25 -12.51
CA VAL A 696 9.49 13.20 -11.92
C VAL A 696 10.56 13.50 -12.98
N LYS A 697 10.57 14.74 -13.49
CA LYS A 697 11.74 15.29 -14.19
C LYS A 697 12.84 15.52 -13.13
N GLU A 698 13.63 14.49 -12.83
CA GLU A 698 14.88 14.70 -12.08
C GLU A 698 15.91 15.33 -13.03
N VAL A 699 16.44 16.50 -12.68
CA VAL A 699 17.58 17.09 -13.40
C VAL A 699 18.78 16.16 -13.20
N ASP A 700 19.32 15.58 -14.28
CA ASP A 700 20.68 15.03 -14.30
C ASP A 700 21.62 16.16 -14.72
N VAL A 701 22.57 16.46 -13.84
CA VAL A 701 23.56 17.54 -13.99
C VAL A 701 24.30 17.44 -15.32
N ARG A 702 24.59 16.22 -15.79
CA ARG A 702 25.41 15.97 -16.98
C ARG A 702 24.58 16.05 -18.25
N GLU A 703 23.36 15.52 -18.21
CA GLU A 703 22.44 15.59 -19.36
C GLU A 703 22.01 17.04 -19.65
N GLU A 704 21.77 17.83 -18.59
CA GLU A 704 21.47 19.25 -18.71
C GLU A 704 22.70 20.09 -19.14
N ALA A 705 23.90 19.74 -18.67
CA ALA A 705 25.15 20.34 -19.18
C ALA A 705 25.35 20.06 -20.68
N ILE A 706 25.10 18.83 -21.13
CA ILE A 706 25.17 18.45 -22.54
C ILE A 706 24.10 19.17 -23.35
N ARG A 707 22.86 19.26 -22.85
CA ARG A 707 21.77 20.02 -23.50
C ARG A 707 22.12 21.51 -23.65
N ARG A 708 22.83 22.09 -22.68
CA ARG A 708 23.37 23.46 -22.75
C ARG A 708 24.47 23.58 -23.81
N LEU A 709 25.45 22.66 -23.84
CA LEU A 709 26.52 22.61 -24.85
C LEU A 709 25.95 22.46 -26.28
N GLU A 710 25.01 21.54 -26.50
CA GLU A 710 24.34 21.32 -27.78
C GLU A 710 23.57 22.57 -28.24
N LYS A 711 22.80 23.19 -27.33
CA LYS A 711 22.11 24.46 -27.59
C LYS A 711 23.08 25.60 -27.92
N ALA A 712 24.22 25.67 -27.25
CA ALA A 712 25.25 26.68 -27.47
C ALA A 712 26.05 26.44 -28.77
N ALA A 713 26.09 25.21 -29.26
CA ALA A 713 26.60 24.81 -30.58
C ALA A 713 25.53 24.84 -31.69
N GLY A 714 24.29 25.26 -31.40
CA GLY A 714 23.20 25.34 -32.39
C GLY A 714 22.61 23.99 -32.81
N ILE A 715 22.91 22.90 -32.10
CA ILE A 715 22.42 21.55 -32.41
C ILE A 715 20.96 21.41 -31.94
N SER A 716 20.07 21.08 -32.87
CA SER A 716 18.64 20.87 -32.60
C SER A 716 18.41 19.64 -31.71
N VAL A 717 18.08 19.86 -30.43
CA VAL A 717 17.67 18.81 -29.50
C VAL A 717 16.21 18.42 -29.78
N ALA A 718 15.96 17.17 -30.18
CA ALA A 718 14.61 16.60 -30.21
C ALA A 718 14.11 16.38 -28.77
N GLU A 719 12.85 16.72 -28.49
CA GLU A 719 12.21 16.58 -27.16
C GLU A 719 11.47 15.26 -26.95
#